data_AF-A0A4R5QM92-F1
#
_entry.id   AF-A0A4R5QM92-F1
#
_cell.length_a   1.000
_cell.length_b   1.000
_cell.length_c   1.000
_cell.angle_alpha   90.00
_cell.angle_beta   90.00
_cell.angle_gamma   90.00
#
_symmetry.space_group_name_H-M   'P 1'
#
loop_
_entity.id
_entity.type
_entity.pdbx_description
1 polymer ?
#
loop_
_entity_poly.entity_id
_entity_poly.type
_entity_poly.pdbx_seq_one_letter_code
_entity_poly.pdbx_strand_id
1 'polypeptide(L)'
;MLIRRSEAEAGRRRLSEAYRGLSGSGADRRSFLKQAGLGGAGLAALGALPPRLAKAQAMAGAEGRSVPPRRIKNVCTHCSVGCSVIAEVQNGVWTGQEPAFESPINRGTHCAKGASVRELVHGGRRLKYPMKLVSGEWQRLSWDQAMAEISQKLLEIRQRSTPEAVFWLGSAKFTNEAAYLFRKFGAFWGTNNTDHQARICHSTTVAGVANTFGYGAQTNSYNDIRNSKTMIVMGGNPAESHPIAVQHLLAGRELNRSNFFVVDPRFTRTAAHATDYVRIRPGTDIPIIWGMLWHIFQNGWEDKEFIAQRVYGMDEIRREVTKWTPQEVERVAGVPEAQLKRMAQVFATQKPATLIWCMGATQKTVGTANVRAFSILCMATGNVGSAGTGCNIFRGHTNVQGATDMGLDISTLPAYYGLDEAAWRHWCRVWQVDYEWMQSRFVSKKFMETPGIPSTRWFDSVVLPRDQVDQPSNCKAIFVMGHGGNTVTRMPEAVKAMEQLELMVVCDPHPTTYAQISNRRDGTYLLPICTSFETVGSRTASNRSLQWGEQVVKPIFESRNDYDVMYDLAKRLGFADEMFKNIKVSDGVVVVEDILREINRGTWALGYTGQSPERLRHHMQNQQYFDITTLRGAKGSPVEGEVYGLPWPCWGTPEMKHPGTHILYDTSLHVKEGGGTFRARFGVERNGETLLAEGSWSKGSEIEGGYPEFTVAVLKRLGWFDELTAHEKESIARVGGENIDRVSWSTDLSAGIIRVAMDHGCLPYGNAKARAVAWNLPDPVPMHREPIYTPRTDLIPTPDQAAVMAADPKAPAPTGTYPTLRDRRGFRVPHLGLSVQMRSHGVARDFPIILTSGRLVEYEGGGEETRSNPWLAELQQDMFIEINPADASARGITNAQYVWVLGPESNSRIKVKAMITDRVGKGVAFMPYHFGGWWQGEDRRSFYPPGTDPIVLGESANTVTTYGYDPVTFMQETKVTLCQIRSA
;
A
#
# COMPACT_ATOMS: atom_id res chain seq x y z
N MET A 1 -5.28 7.00 32.19
CA MET A 1 -6.39 7.05 33.16
C MET A 1 -7.68 7.23 32.34
N LEU A 2 -8.50 6.19 32.19
CA LEU A 2 -9.69 6.23 31.31
C LEU A 2 -10.86 6.88 32.05
N ILE A 3 -11.29 8.07 31.61
CA ILE A 3 -12.46 8.75 32.20
C ILE A 3 -13.73 8.11 31.61
N ARG A 4 -14.53 7.48 32.48
CA ARG A 4 -15.88 6.98 32.15
C ARG A 4 -16.76 8.16 31.71
N ARG A 5 -17.35 8.09 30.52
CA ARG A 5 -18.48 8.97 30.16
C ARG A 5 -19.69 8.55 30.98
N SER A 6 -20.40 9.53 31.52
CA SER A 6 -21.63 9.39 32.27
C SER A 6 -22.74 8.74 31.43
N GLU A 7 -23.58 7.99 32.15
CA GLU A 7 -24.63 7.11 31.65
C GLU A 7 -25.68 7.85 30.83
N ALA A 8 -26.00 7.30 29.66
CA ALA A 8 -27.25 7.54 28.96
C ALA A 8 -28.03 6.22 29.00
N GLU A 9 -29.24 6.28 29.56
CA GLU A 9 -30.15 5.16 29.73
C GLU A 9 -30.52 4.52 28.39
N ALA A 10 -30.28 3.21 28.28
CA ALA A 10 -30.95 2.32 27.34
C ALA A 10 -31.04 0.92 27.96
N GLY A 11 -32.25 0.38 27.99
CA GLY A 11 -32.69 -0.66 28.92
C GLY A 11 -31.98 -2.00 28.81
N ARG A 12 -31.49 -2.49 29.97
CA ARG A 12 -31.17 -3.89 30.22
C ARG A 12 -32.20 -4.45 31.21
N ARG A 13 -33.29 -5.00 30.69
CA ARG A 13 -34.05 -6.04 31.40
C ARG A 13 -33.96 -7.32 30.56
N ARG A 14 -33.67 -8.45 31.24
CA ARG A 14 -33.58 -9.84 30.76
C ARG A 14 -32.20 -10.41 30.41
N LEU A 15 -31.22 -10.23 31.28
CA LEU A 15 -30.04 -11.13 31.33
C LEU A 15 -29.56 -11.44 32.77
N SER A 16 -30.22 -10.88 33.80
CA SER A 16 -29.86 -11.08 35.22
C SER A 16 -30.55 -12.27 35.89
N GLU A 17 -31.42 -13.01 35.19
CA GLU A 17 -32.14 -14.17 35.77
C GLU A 17 -31.50 -15.51 35.41
N ALA A 18 -30.68 -15.58 34.36
CA ALA A 18 -30.02 -16.84 33.96
C ALA A 18 -28.76 -17.19 34.79
N TYR A 19 -28.26 -16.27 35.63
CA TYR A 19 -27.03 -16.48 36.41
C TYR A 19 -27.25 -16.77 37.90
N ARG A 20 -28.50 -16.87 38.38
CA ARG A 20 -28.79 -17.18 39.80
C ARG A 20 -28.82 -18.67 40.14
N GLY A 21 -28.60 -19.57 39.17
CA GLY A 21 -28.63 -21.01 39.41
C GLY A 21 -27.30 -21.65 39.81
N LEU A 22 -26.16 -20.97 39.66
CA LEU A 22 -24.83 -21.59 39.80
C LEU A 22 -23.81 -20.65 40.46
N SER A 23 -23.91 -20.45 41.77
CA SER A 23 -22.75 -20.22 42.66
C SER A 23 -23.23 -20.17 44.12
N GLY A 24 -22.88 -21.22 44.86
CA GLY A 24 -22.94 -21.23 46.31
C GLY A 24 -21.78 -20.44 46.93
N SER A 25 -22.07 -19.87 48.10
CA SER A 25 -21.17 -19.27 49.11
C SER A 25 -20.30 -18.08 48.67
N GLY A 26 -20.78 -16.87 48.98
CA GLY A 26 -20.00 -15.63 48.90
C GLY A 26 -19.19 -15.35 50.16
N ALA A 27 -18.05 -14.67 49.99
CA ALA A 27 -17.38 -13.90 51.03
C ALA A 27 -17.56 -12.41 50.72
N ASP A 28 -18.14 -11.67 51.66
CA ASP A 28 -18.39 -10.23 51.54
C ASP A 28 -17.11 -9.39 51.77
N ARG A 29 -17.06 -8.23 51.11
CA ARG A 29 -15.94 -7.28 51.03
C ARG A 29 -15.47 -6.78 52.40
N ARG A 30 -16.33 -6.80 53.42
CA ARG A 30 -15.98 -6.49 54.82
C ARG A 30 -15.18 -7.60 55.52
N SER A 31 -15.41 -8.87 55.17
CA SER A 31 -14.66 -10.00 55.75
C SER A 31 -13.23 -10.07 55.21
N PHE A 32 -13.02 -9.70 53.94
CA PHE A 32 -11.69 -9.62 53.34
C PHE A 32 -10.80 -8.56 54.03
N LEU A 33 -11.37 -7.38 54.33
CA LEU A 33 -10.62 -6.29 54.99
C LEU A 33 -10.32 -6.58 56.47
N LYS A 34 -11.17 -7.34 57.17
CA LYS A 34 -10.89 -7.78 58.55
C LYS A 34 -9.80 -8.86 58.62
N GLN A 35 -9.74 -9.78 57.65
CA GLN A 35 -8.68 -10.80 57.60
C GLN A 35 -7.32 -10.22 57.18
N ALA A 36 -7.29 -9.19 56.32
CA ALA A 36 -6.07 -8.48 55.98
C ALA A 36 -5.43 -7.75 57.19
N GLY A 37 -6.24 -7.36 58.19
CA GLY A 37 -5.77 -6.69 59.41
C GLY A 37 -5.11 -7.61 60.45
N LEU A 38 -5.35 -8.92 60.42
CA LEU A 38 -4.80 -9.88 61.39
C LEU A 38 -3.55 -10.63 60.90
N GLY A 39 -3.14 -10.44 59.63
CA GLY A 39 -1.87 -10.93 59.10
C GLY A 39 -0.67 -10.00 59.33
N GLY A 40 -0.89 -8.82 59.95
CA GLY A 40 0.12 -7.77 60.08
C GLY A 40 1.15 -7.95 61.21
N ALA A 41 0.95 -8.90 62.12
CA ALA A 41 1.85 -9.07 63.28
C ALA A 41 3.06 -9.99 63.02
N GLY A 42 3.06 -10.77 61.94
CA GLY A 42 4.17 -11.68 61.62
C GLY A 42 5.33 -11.07 60.82
N LEU A 43 5.17 -9.87 60.28
CA LEU A 43 6.15 -9.24 59.36
C LEU A 43 7.14 -8.30 60.05
N ALA A 44 6.96 -8.00 61.35
CA ALA A 44 7.88 -7.14 62.08
C ALA A 44 9.25 -7.79 62.37
N ALA A 45 9.37 -9.11 62.26
CA ALA A 45 10.64 -9.82 62.48
C ALA A 45 11.52 -9.94 61.21
N LEU A 46 11.05 -9.52 60.04
CA LEU A 46 11.84 -9.54 58.80
C LEU A 46 12.52 -8.20 58.48
N GLY A 47 12.29 -7.15 59.29
CA GLY A 47 12.89 -5.83 59.13
C GLY A 47 14.36 -5.70 59.58
N ALA A 48 14.94 -6.74 60.19
CA ALA A 48 16.32 -6.73 60.70
C ALA A 48 17.32 -7.52 59.84
N LEU A 49 16.89 -8.11 58.73
CA LEU A 49 17.79 -8.72 57.75
C LEU A 49 18.01 -7.70 56.62
N PRO A 50 19.28 -7.34 56.30
CA PRO A 50 19.53 -6.44 55.18
C PRO A 50 18.88 -7.05 53.94
N PRO A 51 18.14 -6.26 53.13
CA PRO A 51 17.43 -6.81 52.00
C PRO A 51 18.47 -7.41 51.06
N ARG A 52 18.57 -8.75 51.06
CA ARG A 52 18.99 -9.50 49.88
C ARG A 52 17.85 -9.40 48.88
N LEU A 53 17.68 -8.18 48.33
CA LEU A 53 17.40 -8.04 46.93
C LEU A 53 18.48 -8.88 46.26
N ALA A 54 18.11 -10.08 45.81
CA ALA A 54 18.69 -10.56 44.58
C ALA A 54 18.39 -9.44 43.58
N LYS A 55 19.34 -8.50 43.46
CA LYS A 55 19.66 -7.95 42.16
C LYS A 55 19.65 -9.20 41.30
N ALA A 56 18.62 -9.36 40.46
CA ALA A 56 18.90 -9.92 39.16
C ALA A 56 20.20 -9.25 38.78
N GLN A 57 21.27 -10.03 38.62
CA GLN A 57 22.40 -9.52 37.90
C GLN A 57 21.78 -9.08 36.58
N ALA A 58 21.41 -7.79 36.50
CA ALA A 58 21.74 -6.99 35.35
C ALA A 58 23.15 -7.47 35.08
N MET A 59 23.29 -8.34 34.08
CA MET A 59 24.60 -8.67 33.54
C MET A 59 25.26 -7.32 33.48
N ALA A 60 26.27 -7.13 34.34
CA ALA A 60 27.03 -5.90 34.39
C ALA A 60 27.33 -5.63 32.93
N GLY A 61 26.78 -4.53 32.40
CA GLY A 61 26.86 -4.22 30.98
C GLY A 61 28.33 -4.37 30.63
N ALA A 62 28.62 -5.31 29.72
CA ALA A 62 29.94 -5.87 29.51
C ALA A 62 31.03 -4.84 29.83
N GLU A 63 31.81 -5.09 30.88
CA GLU A 63 33.09 -4.42 31.09
C GLU A 63 33.87 -4.60 29.78
N GLY A 64 33.91 -3.55 28.97
CA GLY A 64 34.28 -3.66 27.55
C GLY A 64 33.68 -2.58 26.63
N ARG A 65 32.72 -1.76 27.07
CA ARG A 65 32.27 -0.58 26.30
C ARG A 65 33.22 0.60 26.49
N SER A 66 34.45 0.52 25.96
CA SER A 66 35.43 1.62 26.01
C SER A 66 35.07 2.80 25.09
N VAL A 67 34.14 2.63 24.15
CA VAL A 67 33.73 3.65 23.17
C VAL A 67 32.23 3.98 23.35
N PRO A 68 31.85 5.25 23.57
CA PRO A 68 30.44 5.66 23.58
C PRO A 68 29.70 5.30 22.28
N PRO A 69 28.44 4.85 22.33
CA PRO A 69 27.69 4.54 21.12
C PRO A 69 27.43 5.78 20.26
N ARG A 70 27.70 5.67 18.95
CA ARG A 70 27.24 6.64 17.96
C ARG A 70 25.77 6.40 17.67
N ARG A 71 24.95 7.45 17.73
CA ARG A 71 23.53 7.40 17.39
C ARG A 71 23.31 7.75 15.92
N ILE A 72 22.61 6.89 15.20
CA ILE A 72 22.32 7.03 13.77
C ILE A 72 20.82 6.90 13.56
N LYS A 73 20.24 7.81 12.78
CA LYS A 73 18.82 7.74 12.44
C LYS A 73 18.60 7.06 11.10
N ASN A 74 17.64 6.16 11.08
CA ASN A 74 17.08 5.59 9.86
C ASN A 74 15.56 5.41 10.04
N VAL A 75 14.87 4.87 9.04
CA VAL A 75 13.42 4.69 9.02
C VAL A 75 13.10 3.20 9.07
N CYS A 76 12.13 2.82 9.89
CA CYS A 76 11.63 1.44 9.99
C CYS A 76 11.21 0.90 8.60
N THR A 77 11.58 -0.34 8.31
CA THR A 77 11.50 -0.94 6.96
C THR A 77 10.26 -1.80 6.73
N HIS A 78 9.25 -1.72 7.61
CA HIS A 78 8.05 -2.56 7.55
C HIS A 78 6.86 -1.87 6.88
N CYS A 79 5.97 -1.25 7.66
CA CYS A 79 4.77 -0.59 7.15
C CYS A 79 5.03 0.88 6.75
N SER A 80 4.10 1.46 6.01
CA SER A 80 4.16 2.84 5.49
C SER A 80 4.03 3.97 6.53
N VAL A 81 3.99 3.67 7.84
CA VAL A 81 3.87 4.72 8.88
C VAL A 81 5.10 5.63 8.87
N GLY A 82 6.30 5.07 8.60
CA GLY A 82 7.53 5.85 8.53
C GLY A 82 8.09 6.22 9.92
N CYS A 83 8.11 5.27 10.85
CA CYS A 83 8.69 5.47 12.18
C CYS A 83 10.21 5.65 12.10
N SER A 84 10.76 6.64 12.81
CA SER A 84 12.20 6.82 12.92
C SER A 84 12.77 5.86 13.97
N VAL A 85 13.91 5.25 13.63
CA VAL A 85 14.69 4.33 14.45
C VAL A 85 16.01 5.02 14.80
N ILE A 86 16.37 5.06 16.08
CA ILE A 86 17.69 5.51 16.53
C ILE A 86 18.52 4.26 16.80
N ALA A 87 19.47 3.97 15.92
CA ALA A 87 20.43 2.89 16.12
C ALA A 87 21.63 3.37 16.94
N GLU A 88 22.06 2.56 17.89
CA GLU A 88 23.29 2.75 18.67
C GLU A 88 24.38 1.83 18.11
N VAL A 89 25.47 2.43 17.63
CA VAL A 89 26.56 1.74 16.95
C VAL A 89 27.88 1.94 17.69
N GLN A 90 28.56 0.84 18.02
CA GLN A 90 29.85 0.82 18.69
C GLN A 90 30.81 -0.05 17.90
N ASN A 91 32.00 0.46 17.57
CA ASN A 91 33.02 -0.25 16.78
C ASN A 91 32.47 -0.81 15.45
N GLY A 92 31.56 -0.09 14.80
CA GLY A 92 30.92 -0.52 13.55
C GLY A 92 29.82 -1.57 13.69
N VAL A 93 29.47 -1.98 14.92
CA VAL A 93 28.42 -2.96 15.23
C VAL A 93 27.19 -2.26 15.79
N TRP A 94 25.99 -2.63 15.32
CA TRP A 94 24.73 -2.14 15.87
C TRP A 94 24.41 -2.85 17.20
N THR A 95 24.67 -2.20 18.33
CA THR A 95 24.59 -2.80 19.67
C THR A 95 23.27 -2.54 20.39
N GLY A 96 22.56 -1.46 20.06
CA GLY A 96 21.30 -1.07 20.69
C GLY A 96 20.39 -0.30 19.74
N GLN A 97 19.09 -0.19 20.04
CA GLN A 97 18.19 0.70 19.33
C GLN A 97 17.15 1.29 20.27
N GLU A 98 16.73 2.51 19.99
CA GLU A 98 15.66 3.21 20.69
C GLU A 98 14.67 3.84 19.70
N PRO A 99 13.38 3.93 20.04
CA PRO A 99 12.45 4.74 19.26
C PRO A 99 12.77 6.23 19.40
N ALA A 100 12.62 6.98 18.31
CA ALA A 100 12.83 8.43 18.34
C ALA A 100 11.66 9.17 19.03
N PHE A 101 11.91 9.76 20.20
CA PHE A 101 10.94 10.60 20.92
C PHE A 101 10.64 11.90 20.20
N GLU A 102 11.66 12.45 19.55
CA GLU A 102 11.59 13.67 18.76
C GLU A 102 10.84 13.51 17.44
N SER A 103 10.63 12.28 16.96
CA SER A 103 9.91 12.06 15.70
C SER A 103 8.43 12.44 15.88
N PRO A 104 7.89 13.34 15.04
CA PRO A 104 6.47 13.69 15.12
C PRO A 104 5.57 12.51 14.72
N ILE A 105 6.11 11.49 14.05
CA ILE A 105 5.35 10.32 13.60
C ILE A 105 5.16 9.30 14.73
N ASN A 106 6.27 8.80 15.29
CA ASN A 106 6.24 7.68 16.24
C ASN A 106 6.47 8.06 17.70
N ARG A 107 6.94 9.27 18.02
CA ARG A 107 6.91 9.85 19.38
C ARG A 107 7.42 8.91 20.49
N GLY A 108 8.55 8.23 20.23
CA GLY A 108 9.16 7.33 21.22
C GLY A 108 8.47 5.96 21.30
N THR A 109 7.73 5.56 20.26
CA THR A 109 7.07 4.25 20.19
C THR A 109 7.55 3.42 18.99
N HIS A 110 7.54 2.10 19.18
CA HIS A 110 7.66 1.09 18.12
C HIS A 110 6.56 0.04 18.30
N CYS A 111 6.14 -0.57 17.20
CA CYS A 111 5.38 -1.82 17.26
C CYS A 111 6.35 -3.00 17.38
N ALA A 112 5.85 -4.23 17.60
CA ALA A 112 6.68 -5.43 17.72
C ALA A 112 7.71 -5.54 16.59
N LYS A 113 7.29 -5.36 15.33
CA LYS A 113 8.18 -5.39 14.17
C LYS A 113 9.26 -4.30 14.20
N GLY A 114 8.87 -3.07 14.55
CA GLY A 114 9.80 -1.93 14.62
C GLY A 114 10.83 -2.09 15.74
N ALA A 115 10.43 -2.69 16.86
CA ALA A 115 11.31 -2.97 17.99
C ALA A 115 12.33 -4.08 17.70
N SER A 116 12.09 -4.90 16.68
CA SER A 116 12.92 -6.06 16.33
C SER A 116 13.75 -5.89 15.04
N VAL A 117 13.87 -4.68 14.50
CA VAL A 117 14.50 -4.47 13.18
C VAL A 117 16.00 -4.77 13.17
N ARG A 118 16.70 -4.58 14.30
CA ARG A 118 18.13 -4.93 14.42
C ARG A 118 18.39 -6.42 14.10
N GLU A 119 17.48 -7.30 14.49
CA GLU A 119 17.58 -8.76 14.32
C GLU A 119 17.31 -9.19 12.88
N LEU A 120 16.68 -8.33 12.07
CA LEU A 120 16.61 -8.54 10.63
C LEU A 120 17.95 -8.26 9.95
N VAL A 121 18.80 -7.45 10.59
CA VAL A 121 20.15 -7.15 10.09
C VAL A 121 21.15 -8.22 10.55
N HIS A 122 21.13 -8.56 11.83
CA HIS A 122 22.09 -9.50 12.42
C HIS A 122 21.61 -10.96 12.46
N GLY A 123 20.43 -11.25 11.94
CA GLY A 123 19.76 -12.55 12.07
C GLY A 123 20.55 -13.70 11.48
N GLY A 124 20.64 -14.82 12.22
CA GLY A 124 21.34 -16.02 11.77
C GLY A 124 20.76 -16.68 10.51
N ARG A 125 19.50 -16.37 10.17
CA ARG A 125 18.74 -16.90 9.02
C ARG A 125 18.94 -16.11 7.72
N ARG A 126 19.80 -15.08 7.72
CA ARG A 126 20.13 -14.27 6.54
C ARG A 126 20.80 -15.07 5.43
N LEU A 127 20.57 -14.66 4.18
CA LEU A 127 21.42 -15.04 3.05
C LEU A 127 22.81 -14.38 3.24
N LYS A 128 23.87 -15.18 3.12
CA LYS A 128 25.25 -14.75 3.42
C LYS A 128 26.13 -14.55 2.20
N TYR A 129 25.87 -15.31 1.14
CA TYR A 129 26.66 -15.34 -0.09
C TYR A 129 25.74 -15.71 -1.27
N PRO A 130 26.12 -15.38 -2.52
CA PRO A 130 25.41 -15.84 -3.70
C PRO A 130 25.32 -17.36 -3.73
N MET A 131 24.17 -17.89 -4.14
CA MET A 131 23.91 -19.33 -4.26
C MET A 131 23.17 -19.65 -5.54
N LYS A 132 23.38 -20.86 -6.06
CA LYS A 132 22.65 -21.43 -7.19
C LYS A 132 22.15 -22.82 -6.86
N LEU A 133 20.96 -23.14 -7.34
CA LEU A 133 20.40 -24.48 -7.25
C LEU A 133 20.97 -25.34 -8.39
N VAL A 134 21.56 -26.47 -8.05
CA VAL A 134 22.14 -27.44 -8.98
C VAL A 134 21.69 -28.84 -8.59
N SER A 135 20.95 -29.52 -9.47
CA SER A 135 20.38 -30.85 -9.21
C SER A 135 19.55 -30.96 -7.93
N GLY A 136 18.95 -29.85 -7.48
CA GLY A 136 18.15 -29.75 -6.26
C GLY A 136 18.93 -29.34 -5.00
N GLU A 137 20.25 -29.12 -5.11
CA GLU A 137 21.10 -28.74 -3.99
C GLU A 137 21.64 -27.31 -4.14
N TRP A 138 21.68 -26.55 -3.05
CA TRP A 138 22.20 -25.18 -3.05
C TRP A 138 23.72 -25.14 -2.98
N GLN A 139 24.35 -24.53 -3.98
CA GLN A 139 25.80 -24.36 -4.07
C GLN A 139 26.17 -22.88 -3.97
N ARG A 140 27.20 -22.58 -3.16
CA ARG A 140 27.75 -21.23 -3.04
C ARG A 140 28.47 -20.83 -4.33
N LEU A 141 28.35 -19.55 -4.68
CA LEU A 141 29.06 -18.91 -5.78
C LEU A 141 29.82 -17.67 -5.27
N SER A 142 30.79 -17.20 -6.05
CA SER A 142 31.25 -15.81 -5.93
C SER A 142 30.24 -14.87 -6.60
N TRP A 143 30.25 -13.59 -6.24
CA TRP A 143 29.44 -12.58 -6.94
C TRP A 143 29.76 -12.49 -8.42
N ASP A 144 31.04 -12.49 -8.79
CA ASP A 144 31.44 -12.40 -10.19
C ASP A 144 30.93 -13.57 -11.01
N GLN A 145 31.01 -14.79 -10.47
CA GLN A 145 30.48 -15.97 -11.13
C GLN A 145 28.95 -15.88 -11.27
N ALA A 146 28.23 -15.57 -10.18
CA ALA A 146 26.78 -15.45 -10.21
C ALA A 146 26.30 -14.42 -11.23
N MET A 147 26.90 -13.22 -11.21
CA MET A 147 26.52 -12.13 -12.12
C MET A 147 26.92 -12.41 -13.57
N ALA A 148 28.05 -13.08 -13.82
CA ALA A 148 28.44 -13.52 -15.16
C ALA A 148 27.42 -14.53 -15.73
N GLU A 149 27.11 -15.59 -14.97
CA GLU A 149 26.15 -16.62 -15.42
C GLU A 149 24.75 -16.02 -15.65
N ILE A 150 24.26 -15.19 -14.73
CA ILE A 150 22.95 -14.54 -14.84
C ILE A 150 22.89 -13.61 -16.06
N SER A 151 23.87 -12.70 -16.20
CA SER A 151 23.88 -11.72 -17.30
C SER A 151 24.01 -12.40 -18.67
N GLN A 152 24.86 -13.42 -18.78
CA GLN A 152 24.97 -14.23 -19.99
C GLN A 152 23.62 -14.87 -20.34
N LYS A 153 22.97 -15.54 -19.37
CA LYS A 153 21.67 -16.20 -19.61
C LYS A 153 20.57 -15.20 -19.98
N LEU A 154 20.56 -14.01 -19.39
CA LEU A 154 19.63 -12.94 -19.76
C LEU A 154 19.87 -12.47 -21.21
N LEU A 155 21.12 -12.27 -21.61
CA LEU A 155 21.47 -11.89 -22.99
C LEU A 155 21.09 -12.99 -24.00
N GLU A 156 21.33 -14.26 -23.66
CA GLU A 156 20.90 -15.41 -24.48
C GLU A 156 19.38 -15.42 -24.69
N ILE A 157 18.60 -15.24 -23.61
CA ILE A 157 17.14 -15.17 -23.68
C ILE A 157 16.69 -13.98 -24.52
N ARG A 158 17.32 -12.81 -24.32
CA ARG A 158 17.00 -11.60 -25.09
C ARG A 158 17.23 -11.80 -26.59
N GLN A 159 18.36 -12.41 -26.97
CA GLN A 159 18.74 -12.65 -28.37
C GLN A 159 17.83 -13.69 -29.05
N ARG A 160 17.53 -14.79 -28.36
CA ARG A 160 16.71 -15.89 -28.91
C ARG A 160 15.21 -15.58 -28.91
N SER A 161 14.76 -14.75 -27.97
CA SER A 161 13.36 -14.36 -27.81
C SER A 161 13.23 -12.85 -28.03
N THR A 162 12.92 -12.09 -26.98
CA THR A 162 12.87 -10.63 -26.99
C THR A 162 13.10 -10.10 -25.58
N PRO A 163 13.31 -8.78 -25.38
CA PRO A 163 13.36 -8.19 -24.04
C PRO A 163 12.10 -8.48 -23.18
N GLU A 164 10.94 -8.66 -23.82
CA GLU A 164 9.65 -8.98 -23.18
C GLU A 164 9.62 -10.39 -22.54
N ALA A 165 10.56 -11.27 -22.87
CA ALA A 165 10.68 -12.60 -22.27
C ALA A 165 11.23 -12.58 -20.82
N VAL A 166 11.59 -11.41 -20.31
CA VAL A 166 12.12 -11.24 -18.95
C VAL A 166 11.18 -10.34 -18.15
N PHE A 167 10.77 -10.81 -16.97
CA PHE A 167 9.96 -10.05 -16.04
C PHE A 167 10.82 -9.50 -14.90
N TRP A 168 10.72 -8.21 -14.62
CA TRP A 168 11.49 -7.52 -13.58
C TRP A 168 10.57 -7.16 -12.40
N LEU A 169 10.65 -7.92 -11.32
CA LEU A 169 9.80 -7.72 -10.15
C LEU A 169 10.60 -7.00 -9.05
N GLY A 170 10.36 -5.69 -8.94
CA GLY A 170 11.03 -4.82 -7.98
C GLY A 170 10.18 -4.55 -6.75
N SER A 171 10.63 -3.62 -5.90
CA SER A 171 10.13 -3.59 -4.54
C SER A 171 9.76 -2.24 -3.94
N ALA A 172 8.67 -2.26 -3.18
CA ALA A 172 8.26 -1.29 -2.18
C ALA A 172 9.10 -1.30 -0.89
N LYS A 173 10.12 -2.17 -0.81
CA LYS A 173 11.18 -2.18 0.22
C LYS A 173 12.41 -1.38 -0.18
N PHE A 174 12.53 -1.04 -1.47
CA PHE A 174 13.58 -0.15 -1.95
C PHE A 174 13.49 1.23 -1.29
N THR A 175 14.63 1.92 -1.26
CA THR A 175 14.62 3.39 -1.20
C THR A 175 13.99 3.96 -2.48
N ASN A 176 13.66 5.25 -2.47
CA ASN A 176 13.17 5.93 -3.67
C ASN A 176 14.19 5.86 -4.80
N GLU A 177 15.46 6.02 -4.46
CA GLU A 177 16.56 5.98 -5.41
C GLU A 177 16.69 4.59 -6.06
N ALA A 178 16.54 3.51 -5.28
CA ALA A 178 16.60 2.16 -5.83
C ALA A 178 15.35 1.82 -6.65
N ALA A 179 14.16 2.25 -6.23
CA ALA A 179 12.94 2.06 -7.01
C ALA A 179 13.01 2.79 -8.36
N TYR A 180 13.54 4.01 -8.37
CA TYR A 180 13.80 4.78 -9.59
C TYR A 180 14.81 4.08 -10.51
N LEU A 181 15.96 3.65 -9.98
CA LEU A 181 16.94 2.91 -10.77
C LEU A 181 16.37 1.62 -11.34
N PHE A 182 15.57 0.87 -10.59
CA PHE A 182 14.98 -0.37 -11.07
C PHE A 182 13.94 -0.13 -12.18
N ARG A 183 13.14 0.95 -12.09
CA ARG A 183 12.23 1.35 -13.17
C ARG A 183 13.00 1.81 -14.42
N LYS A 184 14.06 2.60 -14.24
CA LYS A 184 14.98 3.03 -15.30
C LYS A 184 15.66 1.81 -15.94
N PHE A 185 16.10 0.83 -15.15
CA PHE A 185 16.69 -0.41 -15.63
C PHE A 185 15.76 -1.16 -16.59
N GLY A 186 14.47 -1.31 -16.24
CA GLY A 186 13.47 -1.91 -17.12
C GLY A 186 13.32 -1.20 -18.47
N ALA A 187 13.38 0.15 -18.47
CA ALA A 187 13.36 0.94 -19.69
C ALA A 187 14.61 0.71 -20.56
N PHE A 188 15.80 0.70 -19.96
CA PHE A 188 17.07 0.48 -20.67
C PHE A 188 17.23 -0.98 -21.13
N TRP A 189 16.61 -1.92 -20.42
CA TRP A 189 16.39 -3.28 -20.89
C TRP A 189 15.41 -3.30 -22.08
N GLY A 190 14.42 -2.41 -22.14
CA GLY A 190 13.49 -2.33 -23.26
C GLY A 190 12.20 -3.14 -23.05
N THR A 191 11.67 -3.15 -21.82
CA THR A 191 10.36 -3.73 -21.50
C THR A 191 9.60 -2.89 -20.48
N ASN A 192 8.27 -3.00 -20.51
CA ASN A 192 7.38 -2.52 -19.47
C ASN A 192 6.87 -3.64 -18.54
N ASN A 193 7.41 -4.87 -18.66
CA ASN A 193 7.16 -5.96 -17.70
C ASN A 193 7.94 -5.73 -16.40
N THR A 194 7.67 -4.59 -15.78
CA THR A 194 8.23 -4.14 -14.51
C THR A 194 7.08 -3.76 -13.57
N ASP A 195 7.10 -4.27 -12.35
CA ASP A 195 6.01 -4.04 -11.40
C ASP A 195 6.53 -4.21 -9.96
N HIS A 196 5.71 -3.83 -8.98
CA HIS A 196 5.98 -4.02 -7.56
C HIS A 196 4.71 -4.29 -6.74
N GLN A 197 4.86 -4.30 -5.41
CA GLN A 197 3.79 -4.62 -4.47
C GLN A 197 2.59 -3.68 -4.53
N ALA A 198 2.66 -2.49 -5.16
CA ALA A 198 1.44 -1.70 -5.31
C ALA A 198 0.38 -2.46 -6.11
N ARG A 199 0.77 -3.32 -7.07
CA ARG A 199 -0.16 -4.16 -7.83
C ARG A 199 -1.02 -5.08 -6.99
N ILE A 200 -0.48 -5.56 -5.86
CA ILE A 200 -1.16 -6.42 -4.89
C ILE A 200 -1.66 -5.65 -3.67
N CYS A 201 -1.50 -4.31 -3.63
CA CYS A 201 -1.81 -3.49 -2.48
C CYS A 201 -2.72 -2.30 -2.82
N HIS A 202 -2.25 -1.31 -3.59
CA HIS A 202 -2.91 -0.02 -3.78
C HIS A 202 -3.06 0.44 -5.24
N SER A 203 -2.76 -0.37 -6.25
CA SER A 203 -2.95 0.05 -7.65
C SER A 203 -4.41 0.48 -7.91
N THR A 204 -5.40 -0.21 -7.33
CA THR A 204 -6.82 0.20 -7.37
C THR A 204 -7.10 1.53 -6.68
N THR A 205 -6.39 1.83 -5.58
CA THR A 205 -6.43 3.16 -4.96
C THR A 205 -5.90 4.22 -5.92
N VAL A 206 -4.72 4.00 -6.48
CA VAL A 206 -4.08 4.96 -7.39
C VAL A 206 -4.99 5.22 -8.57
N ALA A 207 -5.49 4.17 -9.21
CA ALA A 207 -6.43 4.29 -10.32
C ALA A 207 -7.72 5.01 -9.90
N GLY A 208 -8.42 4.56 -8.86
CA GLY A 208 -9.73 5.12 -8.50
C GLY A 208 -9.65 6.56 -7.98
N VAL A 209 -8.74 6.84 -7.05
CA VAL A 209 -8.63 8.15 -6.40
C VAL A 209 -8.02 9.18 -7.34
N ALA A 210 -7.01 8.84 -8.16
CA ALA A 210 -6.48 9.77 -9.15
C ALA A 210 -7.52 10.11 -10.23
N ASN A 211 -8.36 9.14 -10.58
CA ASN A 211 -9.51 9.36 -11.47
C ASN A 211 -10.68 10.08 -10.76
N THR A 212 -10.56 10.47 -9.49
CA THR A 212 -11.58 11.27 -8.77
C THR A 212 -11.05 12.66 -8.42
N PHE A 213 -9.87 12.75 -7.80
CA PHE A 213 -9.28 14.00 -7.29
C PHE A 213 -8.08 14.53 -8.10
N GLY A 214 -7.57 13.75 -9.06
CA GLY A 214 -6.36 14.05 -9.82
C GLY A 214 -5.07 13.43 -9.26
N TYR A 215 -4.98 13.22 -7.94
CA TYR A 215 -3.90 12.45 -7.29
C TYR A 215 -4.42 11.15 -6.67
N GLY A 216 -3.62 10.09 -6.75
CA GLY A 216 -3.96 8.76 -6.22
C GLY A 216 -3.52 8.50 -4.78
N ALA A 217 -3.15 9.54 -4.02
CA ALA A 217 -2.51 9.44 -2.71
C ALA A 217 -3.43 9.74 -1.52
N GLN A 218 -2.91 9.45 -0.32
CA GLN A 218 -3.55 9.90 0.93
C GLN A 218 -3.63 11.43 0.96
N THR A 219 -4.81 11.97 1.27
CA THR A 219 -5.04 13.43 1.18
C THR A 219 -4.45 14.21 2.34
N ASN A 220 -4.39 13.60 3.52
CA ASN A 220 -3.92 14.23 4.76
C ASN A 220 -2.74 13.42 5.34
N SER A 221 -2.64 13.32 6.67
CA SER A 221 -1.58 12.59 7.37
C SER A 221 -2.12 11.80 8.55
N TYR A 222 -1.28 10.93 9.14
CA TYR A 222 -1.61 10.28 10.40
C TYR A 222 -1.84 11.31 11.51
N ASN A 223 -0.97 12.31 11.59
CA ASN A 223 -0.96 13.36 12.59
C ASN A 223 -2.21 14.25 12.55
N ASP A 224 -2.70 14.57 11.35
CA ASP A 224 -3.88 15.42 11.17
C ASP A 224 -5.19 14.74 11.59
N ILE A 225 -5.24 13.39 11.64
CA ILE A 225 -6.40 12.65 12.15
C ILE A 225 -6.70 13.01 13.61
N ARG A 226 -5.71 13.53 14.35
CA ARG A 226 -5.88 14.04 15.71
C ARG A 226 -6.87 15.22 15.78
N ASN A 227 -7.23 15.84 14.65
CA ASN A 227 -8.22 16.92 14.55
C ASN A 227 -9.65 16.42 14.22
N SER A 228 -9.82 15.15 13.86
CA SER A 228 -11.12 14.60 13.46
C SER A 228 -12.09 14.47 14.64
N LYS A 229 -13.37 14.81 14.44
CA LYS A 229 -14.48 14.51 15.38
C LYS A 229 -15.22 13.22 15.01
N THR A 230 -15.12 12.77 13.77
CA THR A 230 -15.64 11.46 13.36
C THR A 230 -14.61 10.74 12.51
N MET A 231 -14.36 9.49 12.84
CA MET A 231 -13.44 8.60 12.13
C MET A 231 -14.17 7.32 11.75
N ILE A 232 -14.10 6.95 10.48
CA ILE A 232 -14.54 5.64 10.00
C ILE A 232 -13.33 4.89 9.47
N VAL A 233 -13.05 3.72 10.00
CA VAL A 233 -12.10 2.77 9.42
C VAL A 233 -12.91 1.69 8.69
N MET A 234 -12.83 1.66 7.36
CA MET A 234 -13.51 0.68 6.52
C MET A 234 -12.54 0.05 5.54
N GLY A 235 -12.43 -1.28 5.55
CA GLY A 235 -11.45 -1.98 4.73
C GLY A 235 -9.99 -1.78 5.20
N GLY A 236 -9.78 -1.59 6.50
CA GLY A 236 -8.47 -1.48 7.13
C GLY A 236 -8.48 -1.97 8.58
N ASN A 237 -7.31 -2.37 9.09
CA ASN A 237 -7.14 -2.80 10.49
C ASN A 237 -5.84 -2.21 11.09
N PRO A 238 -5.78 -0.89 11.34
CA PRO A 238 -4.56 -0.20 11.77
C PRO A 238 -3.88 -0.77 13.01
N ALA A 239 -4.61 -1.34 13.98
CA ALA A 239 -4.00 -1.95 15.17
C ALA A 239 -3.08 -3.13 14.85
N GLU A 240 -3.25 -3.78 13.71
CA GLU A 240 -2.38 -4.87 13.25
C GLU A 240 -1.47 -4.42 12.10
N SER A 241 -1.99 -3.65 11.14
CA SER A 241 -1.25 -3.27 9.94
C SER A 241 -0.46 -1.96 10.04
N HIS A 242 -0.86 -1.05 10.94
CA HIS A 242 -0.24 0.27 11.15
C HIS A 242 -0.23 0.66 12.64
N PRO A 243 0.34 -0.14 13.55
CA PRO A 243 0.02 0.00 14.98
C PRO A 243 0.40 1.37 15.54
N ILE A 244 1.48 1.95 15.05
CA ILE A 244 1.92 3.29 15.44
C ILE A 244 0.94 4.38 14.99
N ALA A 245 0.22 4.20 13.86
CA ALA A 245 -0.82 5.14 13.44
C ALA A 245 -2.02 5.17 14.40
N VAL A 246 -2.26 4.09 15.17
CA VAL A 246 -3.38 4.02 16.12
C VAL A 246 -3.26 5.07 17.23
N GLN A 247 -2.03 5.47 17.60
CA GLN A 247 -1.86 6.53 18.59
C GLN A 247 -2.53 7.84 18.15
N HIS A 248 -2.56 8.13 16.85
CA HIS A 248 -3.18 9.33 16.31
C HIS A 248 -4.70 9.22 16.29
N LEU A 249 -5.25 8.03 16.03
CA LEU A 249 -6.68 7.73 16.18
C LEU A 249 -7.14 7.88 17.62
N LEU A 250 -6.39 7.30 18.57
CA LEU A 250 -6.70 7.34 19.99
C LEU A 250 -6.56 8.76 20.56
N ALA A 251 -5.54 9.52 20.13
CA ALA A 251 -5.40 10.91 20.49
C ALA A 251 -6.57 11.76 19.99
N GLY A 252 -7.04 11.55 18.75
CA GLY A 252 -8.26 12.20 18.27
C GLY A 252 -9.46 11.88 19.17
N ARG A 253 -9.66 10.60 19.51
CA ARG A 253 -10.73 10.16 20.41
C ARG A 253 -10.66 10.81 21.80
N GLU A 254 -9.46 10.93 22.37
CA GLU A 254 -9.25 11.51 23.68
C GLU A 254 -9.43 13.04 23.68
N LEU A 255 -8.81 13.72 22.72
CA LEU A 255 -8.80 15.18 22.63
C LEU A 255 -10.13 15.75 22.13
N ASN A 256 -10.70 15.17 21.07
CA ASN A 256 -11.89 15.69 20.40
C ASN A 256 -13.16 14.92 20.73
N ARG A 257 -13.07 13.93 21.62
CA ARG A 257 -14.22 13.07 21.96
C ARG A 257 -14.78 12.31 20.75
N SER A 258 -13.95 12.05 19.74
CA SER A 258 -14.38 11.62 18.41
C SER A 258 -15.20 10.32 18.40
N ASN A 259 -16.15 10.27 17.48
CA ASN A 259 -16.79 9.01 17.09
C ASN A 259 -15.79 8.17 16.32
N PHE A 260 -15.71 6.88 16.62
CA PHE A 260 -14.80 5.95 15.96
C PHE A 260 -15.55 4.69 15.54
N PHE A 261 -15.84 4.59 14.24
CA PHE A 261 -16.49 3.43 13.63
C PHE A 261 -15.46 2.52 13.01
N VAL A 262 -15.65 1.20 13.18
CA VAL A 262 -14.90 0.17 12.44
C VAL A 262 -15.88 -0.68 11.65
N VAL A 263 -15.73 -0.69 10.33
CA VAL A 263 -16.54 -1.44 9.38
C VAL A 263 -15.69 -2.59 8.83
N ASP A 264 -15.88 -3.80 9.35
CA ASP A 264 -15.04 -4.96 9.04
C ASP A 264 -15.84 -6.26 9.19
N PRO A 265 -15.64 -7.29 8.34
CA PRO A 265 -16.29 -8.60 8.54
C PRO A 265 -15.91 -9.28 9.87
N ARG A 266 -14.82 -8.83 10.52
CA ARG A 266 -14.32 -9.37 11.78
C ARG A 266 -14.32 -8.33 12.89
N PHE A 267 -14.52 -8.78 14.12
CA PHE A 267 -14.18 -8.00 15.30
C PHE A 267 -12.66 -8.02 15.51
N THR A 268 -11.97 -7.03 14.96
CA THR A 268 -10.50 -6.92 14.95
C THR A 268 -9.94 -6.25 16.21
N ARG A 269 -8.61 -6.24 16.37
CA ARG A 269 -7.95 -5.44 17.42
C ARG A 269 -8.25 -3.94 17.25
N THR A 270 -8.49 -3.45 16.03
CA THR A 270 -8.96 -2.06 15.82
C THR A 270 -10.40 -1.89 16.31
N ALA A 271 -11.30 -2.84 16.01
CA ALA A 271 -12.70 -2.79 16.45
C ALA A 271 -12.82 -2.74 17.99
N ALA A 272 -11.89 -3.37 18.71
CA ALA A 272 -11.84 -3.30 20.17
C ALA A 272 -11.64 -1.88 20.75
N HIS A 273 -11.12 -0.94 19.94
CA HIS A 273 -10.97 0.46 20.32
C HIS A 273 -12.11 1.37 19.81
N ALA A 274 -12.98 0.83 18.95
CA ALA A 274 -14.06 1.58 18.31
C ALA A 274 -15.16 1.95 19.31
N THR A 275 -15.84 3.06 19.03
CA THR A 275 -17.13 3.35 19.66
C THR A 275 -18.21 2.42 19.11
N ASP A 276 -18.13 2.10 17.82
CA ASP A 276 -19.11 1.26 17.12
C ASP A 276 -18.40 0.31 16.14
N TYR A 277 -18.80 -0.96 16.19
CA TYR A 277 -18.39 -1.98 15.23
C TYR A 277 -19.57 -2.32 14.31
N VAL A 278 -19.35 -2.22 13.00
CA VAL A 278 -20.32 -2.55 11.95
C VAL A 278 -19.80 -3.76 11.20
N ARG A 279 -20.47 -4.90 11.37
CA ARG A 279 -20.11 -6.12 10.65
C ARG A 279 -20.70 -6.11 9.25
N ILE A 280 -19.86 -6.32 8.24
CA ILE A 280 -20.28 -6.42 6.84
C ILE A 280 -20.05 -7.81 6.29
N ARG A 281 -20.82 -8.20 5.29
CA ARG A 281 -20.46 -9.33 4.44
C ARG A 281 -19.20 -8.97 3.60
N PRO A 282 -18.19 -9.84 3.50
CA PRO A 282 -17.04 -9.56 2.64
C PRO A 282 -17.48 -9.32 1.18
N GLY A 283 -17.04 -8.20 0.59
CA GLY A 283 -17.33 -7.85 -0.80
C GLY A 283 -18.46 -6.85 -1.02
N THR A 284 -19.07 -6.32 0.04
CA THR A 284 -20.26 -5.45 -0.06
C THR A 284 -20.01 -4.02 0.41
N ASP A 285 -18.84 -3.47 0.13
CA ASP A 285 -18.43 -2.14 0.58
C ASP A 285 -19.24 -1.02 -0.09
N ILE A 286 -19.44 -1.10 -1.41
CA ILE A 286 -20.25 -0.14 -2.17
C ILE A 286 -21.69 -0.05 -1.65
N PRO A 287 -22.42 -1.18 -1.42
CA PRO A 287 -23.72 -1.16 -0.78
C PRO A 287 -23.78 -0.35 0.53
N ILE A 288 -22.78 -0.46 1.40
CA ILE A 288 -22.72 0.31 2.66
C ILE A 288 -22.61 1.81 2.37
N ILE A 289 -21.72 2.20 1.47
CA ILE A 289 -21.49 3.61 1.14
C ILE A 289 -22.70 4.23 0.43
N TRP A 290 -23.31 3.50 -0.50
CA TRP A 290 -24.54 3.93 -1.15
C TRP A 290 -25.72 4.01 -0.19
N GLY A 291 -25.84 3.09 0.75
CA GLY A 291 -26.84 3.20 1.82
C GLY A 291 -26.60 4.38 2.77
N MET A 292 -25.33 4.71 3.08
CA MET A 292 -25.02 5.94 3.82
C MET A 292 -25.45 7.18 3.02
N LEU A 293 -25.10 7.26 1.74
CA LEU A 293 -25.51 8.37 0.89
C LEU A 293 -27.02 8.44 0.69
N TRP A 294 -27.71 7.30 0.67
CA TRP A 294 -29.17 7.26 0.62
C TRP A 294 -29.74 8.04 1.81
N HIS A 295 -29.31 7.73 3.04
CA HIS A 295 -29.74 8.48 4.21
C HIS A 295 -29.32 9.95 4.16
N ILE A 296 -28.08 10.25 3.76
CA ILE A 296 -27.59 11.63 3.68
C ILE A 296 -28.48 12.47 2.74
N PHE A 297 -28.76 11.98 1.55
CA PHE A 297 -29.57 12.70 0.55
C PHE A 297 -31.05 12.79 0.93
N GLN A 298 -31.62 11.73 1.51
CA GLN A 298 -33.02 11.76 1.99
C GLN A 298 -33.24 12.76 3.12
N ASN A 299 -32.20 13.08 3.89
CA ASN A 299 -32.28 14.00 5.03
C ASN A 299 -31.64 15.37 4.76
N GLY A 300 -31.13 15.63 3.55
CA GLY A 300 -30.48 16.89 3.19
C GLY A 300 -29.19 17.17 3.96
N TRP A 301 -28.44 16.14 4.38
CA TRP A 301 -27.20 16.26 5.16
C TRP A 301 -25.96 16.45 4.29
N GLU A 302 -26.09 16.45 2.96
CA GLU A 302 -24.99 16.72 2.05
C GLU A 302 -24.48 18.17 2.13
N ASP A 303 -23.22 18.36 1.73
CA ASP A 303 -22.60 19.67 1.62
C ASP A 303 -22.89 20.29 0.25
N LYS A 304 -24.00 21.01 0.15
CA LYS A 304 -24.51 21.55 -1.13
C LYS A 304 -23.56 22.55 -1.76
N GLU A 305 -22.92 23.39 -0.95
CA GLU A 305 -21.96 24.40 -1.43
C GLU A 305 -20.71 23.72 -1.98
N PHE A 306 -20.12 22.78 -1.23
CA PHE A 306 -18.94 22.02 -1.70
C PHE A 306 -19.24 21.30 -3.01
N ILE A 307 -20.41 20.65 -3.12
CA ILE A 307 -20.81 19.94 -4.33
C ILE A 307 -20.89 20.90 -5.52
N ALA A 308 -21.59 22.02 -5.38
CA ALA A 308 -21.77 22.99 -6.47
C ALA A 308 -20.43 23.55 -6.96
N GLN A 309 -19.56 23.95 -6.02
CA GLN A 309 -18.30 24.61 -6.33
C GLN A 309 -17.24 23.65 -6.89
N ARG A 310 -17.17 22.42 -6.36
CA ARG A 310 -15.98 21.55 -6.47
C ARG A 310 -16.24 20.15 -7.00
N VAL A 311 -17.48 19.77 -7.32
CA VAL A 311 -17.80 18.38 -7.72
C VAL A 311 -18.58 18.32 -9.04
N TYR A 312 -18.12 17.46 -9.95
CA TYR A 312 -18.80 17.14 -11.21
C TYR A 312 -19.50 15.78 -11.13
N GLY A 313 -20.74 15.70 -11.63
CA GLY A 313 -21.49 14.45 -11.82
C GLY A 313 -22.13 13.85 -10.56
N MET A 314 -22.50 14.68 -9.57
CA MET A 314 -23.16 14.19 -8.35
C MET A 314 -24.60 13.70 -8.62
N ASP A 315 -25.27 14.20 -9.66
CA ASP A 315 -26.64 13.80 -9.98
C ASP A 315 -26.74 12.37 -10.52
N GLU A 316 -25.73 11.89 -11.25
CA GLU A 316 -25.57 10.48 -11.59
C GLU A 316 -25.44 9.61 -10.33
N ILE A 317 -24.70 10.09 -9.33
CA ILE A 317 -24.57 9.37 -8.04
C ILE A 317 -25.91 9.31 -7.34
N ARG A 318 -26.66 10.41 -7.28
CA ARG A 318 -28.00 10.43 -6.69
C ARG A 318 -28.91 9.39 -7.33
N ARG A 319 -28.91 9.32 -8.67
CA ARG A 319 -29.68 8.33 -9.44
C ARG A 319 -29.31 6.89 -9.07
N GLU A 320 -28.02 6.57 -9.00
CA GLU A 320 -27.59 5.23 -8.60
C GLU A 320 -27.95 4.91 -7.14
N VAL A 321 -27.75 5.86 -6.23
CA VAL A 321 -28.03 5.71 -4.78
C VAL A 321 -29.50 5.39 -4.50
N THR A 322 -30.45 5.82 -5.35
CA THR A 322 -31.88 5.50 -5.16
C THR A 322 -32.18 3.99 -5.11
N LYS A 323 -31.32 3.17 -5.73
CA LYS A 323 -31.46 1.70 -5.76
C LYS A 323 -31.05 1.03 -4.45
N TRP A 324 -30.33 1.75 -3.58
CA TRP A 324 -29.74 1.23 -2.35
C TRP A 324 -30.56 1.64 -1.13
N THR A 325 -31.82 1.23 -1.11
CA THR A 325 -32.71 1.41 0.05
C THR A 325 -32.16 0.66 1.27
N PRO A 326 -32.57 1.02 2.50
CA PRO A 326 -32.12 0.31 3.69
C PRO A 326 -32.36 -1.20 3.64
N GLN A 327 -33.51 -1.62 3.08
CA GLN A 327 -33.86 -3.03 2.91
C GLN A 327 -32.89 -3.73 1.94
N GLU A 328 -32.51 -3.07 0.84
CA GLU A 328 -31.60 -3.65 -0.13
C GLU A 328 -30.17 -3.76 0.41
N VAL A 329 -29.74 -2.74 1.15
CA VAL A 329 -28.43 -2.77 1.83
C VAL A 329 -28.38 -3.88 2.88
N GLU A 330 -29.44 -4.06 3.67
CA GLU A 330 -29.52 -5.15 4.63
C GLU A 330 -29.53 -6.52 3.92
N ARG A 331 -30.28 -6.67 2.82
CA ARG A 331 -30.34 -7.90 2.00
C ARG A 331 -28.98 -8.30 1.44
N VAL A 332 -28.21 -7.33 0.94
CA VAL A 332 -26.94 -7.56 0.25
C VAL A 332 -25.76 -7.62 1.24
N ALA A 333 -25.66 -6.67 2.16
CA ALA A 333 -24.49 -6.46 3.02
C ALA A 333 -24.68 -6.96 4.46
N GLY A 334 -25.91 -7.15 4.91
CA GLY A 334 -26.24 -7.64 6.26
C GLY A 334 -26.16 -6.59 7.37
N VAL A 335 -26.14 -5.29 7.03
CA VAL A 335 -26.08 -4.21 8.02
C VAL A 335 -27.49 -3.64 8.27
N PRO A 336 -27.99 -3.65 9.52
CA PRO A 336 -29.30 -3.10 9.85
C PRO A 336 -29.41 -1.59 9.61
N GLU A 337 -30.56 -1.13 9.14
CA GLU A 337 -30.85 0.28 8.83
C GLU A 337 -30.46 1.23 9.98
N ALA A 338 -30.88 0.93 11.21
CA ALA A 338 -30.67 1.82 12.35
C ALA A 338 -29.17 2.10 12.59
N GLN A 339 -28.31 1.09 12.42
CA GLN A 339 -26.87 1.24 12.57
C GLN A 339 -26.27 2.04 11.40
N LEU A 340 -26.72 1.75 10.17
CA LEU A 340 -26.26 2.43 8.97
C LEU A 340 -26.64 3.92 8.96
N LYS A 341 -27.89 4.24 9.30
CA LYS A 341 -28.41 5.60 9.42
C LYS A 341 -27.63 6.41 10.46
N ARG A 342 -27.33 5.82 11.62
CA ARG A 342 -26.52 6.48 12.67
C ARG A 342 -25.11 6.81 12.15
N MET A 343 -24.46 5.84 11.51
CA MET A 343 -23.13 6.06 10.93
C MET A 343 -23.15 7.17 9.87
N ALA A 344 -24.14 7.16 8.97
CA ALA A 344 -24.33 8.18 7.94
C ALA A 344 -24.55 9.58 8.53
N GLN A 345 -25.46 9.70 9.50
CA GLN A 345 -25.77 10.96 10.16
C GLN A 345 -24.54 11.55 10.85
N VAL A 346 -23.83 10.76 11.65
CA VAL A 346 -22.68 11.22 12.42
C VAL A 346 -21.55 11.66 11.48
N PHE A 347 -21.28 10.89 10.42
CA PHE A 347 -20.25 11.24 9.44
C PHE A 347 -20.54 12.54 8.70
N ALA A 348 -21.80 12.79 8.31
CA ALA A 348 -22.17 14.00 7.59
C ALA A 348 -22.25 15.24 8.49
N THR A 349 -22.70 15.09 9.74
CA THR A 349 -23.05 16.23 10.60
C THR A 349 -22.02 16.56 11.69
N GLN A 350 -21.18 15.61 12.11
CA GLN A 350 -20.17 15.82 13.17
C GLN A 350 -18.76 15.96 12.59
N LYS A 351 -18.50 17.13 12.00
CA LYS A 351 -17.26 17.49 11.29
C LYS A 351 -16.20 18.15 12.21
N PRO A 352 -14.89 18.07 11.88
CA PRO A 352 -14.29 17.37 10.74
C PRO A 352 -14.44 15.85 10.80
N ALA A 353 -14.70 15.20 9.66
CA ALA A 353 -14.80 13.74 9.58
C ALA A 353 -13.84 13.15 8.54
N THR A 354 -13.30 11.97 8.82
CA THR A 354 -12.36 11.27 7.93
C THR A 354 -12.73 9.81 7.71
N LEU A 355 -12.48 9.34 6.49
CA LEU A 355 -12.59 7.94 6.10
C LEU A 355 -11.20 7.35 5.89
N ILE A 356 -10.92 6.22 6.55
CA ILE A 356 -9.64 5.54 6.56
C ILE A 356 -9.79 4.14 5.96
N TRP A 357 -8.91 3.78 5.01
CA TRP A 357 -8.91 2.44 4.41
C TRP A 357 -7.51 1.94 4.07
N CYS A 358 -7.43 0.64 3.77
CA CYS A 358 -6.25 -0.05 3.27
C CYS A 358 -6.70 -1.18 2.33
N MET A 359 -6.18 -2.40 2.52
CA MET A 359 -6.34 -3.51 1.60
C MET A 359 -7.65 -4.28 1.70
N GLY A 360 -8.43 -4.05 2.75
CA GLY A 360 -9.79 -4.57 2.82
C GLY A 360 -10.64 -3.99 1.70
N ALA A 361 -10.41 -2.73 1.30
CA ALA A 361 -11.13 -2.09 0.21
C ALA A 361 -10.57 -2.43 -1.18
N THR A 362 -9.24 -2.58 -1.31
CA THR A 362 -8.56 -2.58 -2.61
C THR A 362 -8.46 -3.94 -3.30
N GLN A 363 -8.37 -5.04 -2.55
CA GLN A 363 -8.13 -6.39 -3.09
C GLN A 363 -9.43 -7.15 -3.37
N LYS A 364 -10.24 -6.56 -4.24
CA LYS A 364 -11.54 -7.05 -4.71
C LYS A 364 -11.62 -6.77 -6.21
N THR A 365 -12.46 -7.52 -6.90
CA THR A 365 -12.81 -7.29 -8.31
C THR A 365 -13.47 -5.95 -8.58
N VAL A 366 -13.99 -5.31 -7.53
CA VAL A 366 -14.50 -3.92 -7.54
C VAL A 366 -13.61 -2.95 -6.76
N GLY A 367 -12.33 -3.27 -6.55
CA GLY A 367 -11.43 -2.47 -5.71
C GLY A 367 -11.30 -1.01 -6.16
N THR A 368 -11.22 -0.76 -7.47
CA THR A 368 -11.18 0.62 -8.02
C THR A 368 -12.52 1.35 -7.79
N ALA A 369 -13.64 0.65 -7.87
CA ALA A 369 -14.96 1.22 -7.63
C ALA A 369 -15.19 1.52 -6.12
N ASN A 370 -14.73 0.63 -5.23
CA ASN A 370 -14.80 0.82 -3.77
C ASN A 370 -14.16 2.15 -3.34
N VAL A 371 -12.89 2.36 -3.70
CA VAL A 371 -12.16 3.58 -3.30
C VAL A 371 -12.77 4.85 -3.90
N ARG A 372 -13.44 4.74 -5.06
CA ARG A 372 -14.19 5.85 -5.64
C ARG A 372 -15.46 6.14 -4.87
N ALA A 373 -16.24 5.13 -4.50
CA ALA A 373 -17.42 5.32 -3.65
C ALA A 373 -17.03 5.98 -2.32
N PHE A 374 -15.90 5.56 -1.75
CA PHE A 374 -15.32 6.13 -0.52
C PHE A 374 -15.00 7.62 -0.69
N SER A 375 -14.31 7.98 -1.77
CA SER A 375 -14.02 9.36 -2.13
C SER A 375 -15.28 10.19 -2.39
N ILE A 376 -16.30 9.61 -3.04
CA ILE A 376 -17.58 10.27 -3.34
C ILE A 376 -18.36 10.57 -2.05
N LEU A 377 -18.34 9.69 -1.06
CA LEU A 377 -18.92 9.97 0.26
C LEU A 377 -18.25 11.19 0.92
N CYS A 378 -16.92 11.28 0.86
CA CYS A 378 -16.20 12.45 1.37
C CYS A 378 -16.54 13.73 0.59
N MET A 379 -16.67 13.67 -0.74
CA MET A 379 -17.09 14.82 -1.56
C MET A 379 -18.52 15.26 -1.24
N ALA A 380 -19.47 14.32 -1.15
CA ALA A 380 -20.87 14.61 -0.88
C ALA A 380 -21.07 15.26 0.51
N THR A 381 -20.12 15.07 1.43
CA THR A 381 -20.17 15.61 2.79
C THR A 381 -19.14 16.72 3.03
N GLY A 382 -18.43 17.20 2.01
CA GLY A 382 -17.40 18.25 2.16
C GLY A 382 -16.24 17.86 3.08
N ASN A 383 -15.96 16.56 3.25
CA ASN A 383 -14.96 16.01 4.17
C ASN A 383 -13.63 15.72 3.46
N VAL A 384 -13.14 16.64 2.64
CA VAL A 384 -11.82 16.58 1.99
C VAL A 384 -11.30 17.99 1.74
N GLY A 385 -9.98 18.21 1.88
CA GLY A 385 -9.37 19.52 1.67
C GLY A 385 -9.32 20.41 2.91
N SER A 386 -9.35 19.83 4.12
CA SER A 386 -9.23 20.59 5.38
C SER A 386 -8.65 19.73 6.51
N ALA A 387 -8.16 20.37 7.56
CA ALA A 387 -7.63 19.70 8.75
C ALA A 387 -8.67 18.80 9.43
N GLY A 388 -8.26 17.60 9.84
CA GLY A 388 -9.12 16.59 10.45
C GLY A 388 -10.12 15.93 9.51
N THR A 389 -10.10 16.28 8.22
CA THR A 389 -10.95 15.64 7.20
C THR A 389 -10.17 14.56 6.43
N GLY A 390 -10.69 14.12 5.29
CA GLY A 390 -9.88 13.56 4.23
C GLY A 390 -10.06 12.07 4.01
N CYS A 391 -9.54 11.66 2.87
CA CYS A 391 -9.40 10.29 2.45
C CYS A 391 -8.05 9.76 2.94
N ASN A 392 -8.04 9.14 4.12
CA ASN A 392 -6.81 8.71 4.78
C ASN A 392 -6.45 7.27 4.39
N ILE A 393 -5.54 7.16 3.41
CA ILE A 393 -5.28 5.89 2.74
C ILE A 393 -4.00 5.26 3.25
N PHE A 394 -4.12 4.36 4.23
CA PHE A 394 -2.96 3.76 4.87
C PHE A 394 -2.30 2.74 3.92
N ARG A 395 -1.11 3.10 3.43
CA ARG A 395 -0.32 2.34 2.46
C ARG A 395 0.27 1.06 3.05
N GLY A 396 0.61 0.06 2.23
CA GLY A 396 1.22 -1.19 2.72
C GLY A 396 2.67 -1.07 3.22
N HIS A 397 3.62 -1.43 2.38
CA HIS A 397 5.06 -1.45 2.69
C HIS A 397 5.65 -0.05 2.96
N THR A 398 6.79 -0.03 3.64
CA THR A 398 7.53 1.17 4.07
C THR A 398 7.70 2.23 2.99
N ASN A 399 7.88 1.82 1.74
CA ASN A 399 8.09 2.72 0.63
C ASN A 399 7.19 2.42 -0.58
N VAL A 400 6.01 1.81 -0.36
CA VAL A 400 5.10 1.52 -1.49
C VAL A 400 4.61 2.81 -2.15
N GLN A 401 4.48 3.91 -1.39
CA GLN A 401 4.17 5.21 -1.96
C GLN A 401 5.29 5.67 -2.88
N GLY A 402 6.54 5.69 -2.38
CA GLY A 402 7.69 6.14 -3.14
C GLY A 402 8.01 5.27 -4.36
N ALA A 403 7.96 3.94 -4.24
CA ALA A 403 8.15 3.06 -5.40
C ALA A 403 7.05 3.25 -6.47
N THR A 404 5.83 3.57 -6.06
CA THR A 404 4.76 3.95 -7.01
C THR A 404 5.04 5.33 -7.63
N ASP A 405 5.50 6.29 -6.83
CA ASP A 405 5.88 7.62 -7.30
C ASP A 405 7.03 7.53 -8.31
N MET A 406 7.96 6.58 -8.16
CA MET A 406 9.04 6.33 -9.10
C MET A 406 8.62 5.51 -10.33
N GLY A 407 7.32 5.26 -10.49
CA GLY A 407 6.75 4.65 -11.68
C GLY A 407 7.14 3.19 -11.87
N LEU A 408 7.49 2.47 -10.78
CA LEU A 408 7.76 1.04 -10.79
C LEU A 408 6.45 0.24 -11.01
N ASP A 409 5.81 0.48 -12.13
CA ASP A 409 4.50 0.01 -12.52
C ASP A 409 4.52 -0.27 -14.03
N ILE A 410 3.65 -1.19 -14.47
CA ILE A 410 3.55 -1.64 -15.85
C ILE A 410 3.08 -0.57 -16.83
N SER A 411 2.50 0.54 -16.36
CA SER A 411 1.73 1.50 -17.16
C SER A 411 2.25 2.94 -17.11
N THR A 412 3.30 3.20 -16.34
CA THR A 412 3.82 4.56 -16.15
C THR A 412 5.35 4.62 -16.14
N LEU A 413 5.87 5.79 -16.47
CA LEU A 413 7.22 6.25 -16.14
C LEU A 413 7.22 6.95 -14.76
N PRO A 414 8.39 7.30 -14.19
CA PRO A 414 8.42 7.93 -12.88
C PRO A 414 7.57 9.22 -12.85
N ALA A 415 7.03 9.55 -11.68
CA ALA A 415 6.04 10.61 -11.41
C ALA A 415 4.73 10.51 -12.19
N TYR A 416 4.26 9.29 -12.46
CA TYR A 416 2.98 8.99 -13.11
C TYR A 416 2.85 9.56 -14.54
N TYR A 417 3.98 9.85 -15.19
CA TYR A 417 3.98 10.10 -16.63
C TYR A 417 3.54 8.82 -17.35
N GLY A 418 2.76 8.95 -18.41
CA GLY A 418 2.29 7.80 -19.19
C GLY A 418 3.43 7.10 -19.93
N LEU A 419 3.06 6.18 -20.83
CA LEU A 419 4.00 5.53 -21.74
C LEU A 419 3.95 6.12 -23.15
N ASP A 420 3.28 7.26 -23.37
CA ASP A 420 3.25 7.91 -24.68
C ASP A 420 4.61 8.54 -25.04
N GLU A 421 4.79 8.84 -26.33
CA GLU A 421 6.00 9.48 -26.85
C GLU A 421 6.39 10.76 -26.10
N ALA A 422 5.43 11.60 -25.68
CA ALA A 422 5.73 12.85 -24.99
C ALA A 422 6.35 12.59 -23.61
N ALA A 423 5.80 11.61 -22.88
CA ALA A 423 6.33 11.15 -21.61
C ALA A 423 7.73 10.53 -21.75
N TRP A 424 7.95 9.71 -22.78
CA TRP A 424 9.28 9.15 -23.04
C TRP A 424 10.30 10.21 -23.44
N ARG A 425 9.94 11.15 -24.32
CA ARG A 425 10.81 12.28 -24.68
C ARG A 425 11.16 13.13 -23.47
N HIS A 426 10.22 13.32 -22.54
CA HIS A 426 10.50 13.98 -21.27
C HIS A 426 11.58 13.25 -20.47
N TRP A 427 11.42 11.96 -20.23
CA TRP A 427 12.42 11.19 -19.47
C TRP A 427 13.75 11.02 -20.20
N CYS A 428 13.76 10.93 -21.53
CA CYS A 428 14.99 10.97 -22.34
C CYS A 428 15.76 12.30 -22.15
N ARG A 429 15.06 13.45 -22.10
CA ARG A 429 15.70 14.74 -21.78
C ARG A 429 16.27 14.77 -20.36
N VAL A 430 15.56 14.20 -19.38
CA VAL A 430 16.03 14.12 -17.99
C VAL A 430 17.28 13.25 -17.90
N TRP A 431 17.26 12.07 -18.51
CA TRP A 431 18.37 11.12 -18.54
C TRP A 431 19.52 11.55 -19.47
N GLN A 432 19.27 12.51 -20.36
CA GLN A 432 20.21 12.97 -21.39
C GLN A 432 20.65 11.84 -22.34
N VAL A 433 19.65 11.06 -22.76
CA VAL A 433 19.77 9.95 -23.70
C VAL A 433 18.93 10.24 -24.92
N ASP A 434 19.42 9.83 -26.08
CA ASP A 434 18.73 9.98 -27.35
C ASP A 434 17.42 9.16 -27.39
N TYR A 435 16.36 9.74 -27.94
CA TYR A 435 15.04 9.09 -27.95
C TYR A 435 15.02 7.88 -28.88
N GLU A 436 15.67 7.99 -30.04
CA GLU A 436 15.77 6.94 -31.03
C GLU A 436 16.62 5.76 -30.51
N TRP A 437 17.70 6.04 -29.76
CA TRP A 437 18.45 5.03 -29.02
C TRP A 437 17.56 4.31 -28.00
N MET A 438 16.81 5.06 -27.18
CA MET A 438 15.89 4.47 -26.19
C MET A 438 14.84 3.57 -26.86
N GLN A 439 14.24 4.06 -27.95
CA GLN A 439 13.25 3.32 -28.72
C GLN A 439 13.84 2.01 -29.29
N SER A 440 15.09 2.02 -29.74
CA SER A 440 15.78 0.83 -30.28
C SER A 440 15.96 -0.31 -29.28
N ARG A 441 15.84 -0.03 -27.97
CA ARG A 441 15.93 -1.05 -26.91
C ARG A 441 14.70 -1.96 -26.87
N PHE A 442 13.54 -1.44 -27.29
CA PHE A 442 12.26 -2.15 -27.30
C PHE A 442 12.07 -2.93 -28.60
N VAL A 443 11.16 -3.91 -28.57
CA VAL A 443 10.78 -4.68 -29.77
C VAL A 443 10.22 -3.77 -30.87
N SER A 444 9.47 -2.74 -30.47
CA SER A 444 8.98 -1.67 -31.34
C SER A 444 8.47 -0.50 -30.50
N LYS A 445 8.22 0.65 -31.13
CA LYS A 445 7.52 1.79 -30.50
C LYS A 445 6.21 1.36 -29.84
N LYS A 446 5.44 0.46 -30.48
CA LYS A 446 4.20 -0.06 -29.92
C LYS A 446 4.42 -0.70 -28.54
N PHE A 447 5.46 -1.52 -28.36
CA PHE A 447 5.74 -2.15 -27.07
C PHE A 447 6.29 -1.19 -26.01
N MET A 448 7.07 -0.19 -26.45
CA MET A 448 7.50 0.93 -25.60
C MET A 448 6.30 1.71 -25.03
N GLU A 449 5.24 1.88 -25.82
CA GLU A 449 4.02 2.61 -25.43
C GLU A 449 2.92 1.72 -24.86
N THR A 450 3.09 0.39 -24.87
CA THR A 450 2.08 -0.57 -24.37
C THR A 450 2.41 -1.01 -22.95
N PRO A 451 1.46 -0.94 -22.01
CA PRO A 451 1.66 -1.46 -20.65
C PRO A 451 2.09 -2.93 -20.61
N GLY A 452 2.93 -3.29 -19.65
CA GLY A 452 3.38 -4.67 -19.42
C GLY A 452 2.34 -5.60 -18.80
N ILE A 453 2.78 -6.81 -18.43
CA ILE A 453 1.97 -7.80 -17.72
C ILE A 453 2.03 -7.50 -16.20
N PRO A 454 0.90 -7.52 -15.46
CA PRO A 454 0.90 -7.27 -14.03
C PRO A 454 1.57 -8.40 -13.23
N SER A 455 2.23 -8.09 -12.12
CA SER A 455 2.83 -9.08 -11.20
C SER A 455 1.81 -10.05 -10.60
N THR A 456 0.53 -9.71 -10.55
CA THR A 456 -0.55 -10.64 -10.18
C THR A 456 -0.82 -11.72 -11.22
N ARG A 457 -0.22 -11.60 -12.41
CA ARG A 457 -0.47 -12.45 -13.60
C ARG A 457 0.81 -12.83 -14.35
N TRP A 458 2.01 -12.54 -13.83
CA TRP A 458 3.27 -12.85 -14.53
C TRP A 458 3.37 -14.34 -14.91
N PHE A 459 2.85 -15.21 -14.05
CA PHE A 459 2.87 -16.66 -14.26
C PHE A 459 2.01 -17.09 -15.45
N ASP A 460 0.92 -16.37 -15.75
CA ASP A 460 0.11 -16.65 -16.94
C ASP A 460 0.91 -16.38 -18.22
N SER A 461 1.84 -15.42 -18.21
CA SER A 461 2.73 -15.17 -19.35
C SER A 461 3.74 -16.29 -19.61
N VAL A 462 3.89 -17.22 -18.67
CA VAL A 462 4.72 -18.42 -18.80
C VAL A 462 3.85 -19.59 -19.26
N VAL A 463 2.76 -19.88 -18.53
CA VAL A 463 2.00 -21.13 -18.69
C VAL A 463 0.88 -21.09 -19.73
N LEU A 464 0.36 -19.92 -20.08
CA LEU A 464 -0.68 -19.84 -21.10
C LEU A 464 -0.10 -20.14 -22.49
N PRO A 465 -0.91 -20.74 -23.38
CA PRO A 465 -0.58 -20.83 -24.79
C PRO A 465 -0.18 -19.46 -25.35
N ARG A 466 0.81 -19.44 -26.25
CA ARG A 466 1.39 -18.18 -26.73
C ARG A 466 0.35 -17.25 -27.37
N ASP A 467 -0.65 -17.78 -28.06
CA ASP A 467 -1.75 -17.04 -28.69
C ASP A 467 -2.72 -16.41 -27.66
N GLN A 468 -2.59 -16.76 -26.39
CA GLN A 468 -3.33 -16.14 -25.28
C GLN A 468 -2.56 -15.04 -24.56
N VAL A 469 -1.29 -14.82 -24.90
CA VAL A 469 -0.44 -13.78 -24.33
C VAL A 469 -0.07 -12.80 -25.44
N ASP A 470 -0.50 -11.55 -25.34
CA ASP A 470 -0.28 -10.53 -26.37
C ASP A 470 1.16 -9.96 -26.28
N GLN A 471 2.13 -10.86 -26.36
CA GLN A 471 3.57 -10.58 -26.38
C GLN A 471 4.26 -11.31 -27.55
N PRO A 472 5.46 -10.84 -27.96
CA PRO A 472 6.24 -11.52 -28.99
C PRO A 472 6.66 -12.93 -28.58
N SER A 473 6.86 -13.15 -27.28
CA SER A 473 7.23 -14.44 -26.70
C SER A 473 6.64 -14.60 -25.29
N ASN A 474 6.48 -15.85 -24.84
CA ASN A 474 6.19 -16.16 -23.45
C ASN A 474 7.39 -15.80 -22.56
N CYS A 475 7.12 -15.48 -21.30
CA CYS A 475 8.16 -15.20 -20.32
C CYS A 475 9.01 -16.45 -20.06
N LYS A 476 10.34 -16.25 -20.03
CA LYS A 476 11.37 -17.29 -19.83
C LYS A 476 12.20 -17.06 -18.59
N ALA A 477 12.27 -15.81 -18.11
CA ALA A 477 13.02 -15.47 -16.90
C ALA A 477 12.26 -14.48 -16.02
N ILE A 478 12.44 -14.61 -14.71
CA ILE A 478 12.04 -13.60 -13.74
C ILE A 478 13.24 -13.17 -12.90
N PHE A 479 13.41 -11.86 -12.74
CA PHE A 479 14.37 -11.26 -11.84
C PHE A 479 13.60 -10.58 -10.71
N VAL A 480 13.62 -11.19 -9.53
CA VAL A 480 12.90 -10.75 -8.34
C VAL A 480 13.88 -10.07 -7.41
N MET A 481 13.59 -8.84 -6.98
CA MET A 481 14.41 -8.11 -6.03
C MET A 481 13.54 -7.47 -4.96
N GLY A 482 13.55 -8.07 -3.76
CA GLY A 482 12.78 -7.63 -2.59
C GLY A 482 11.27 -7.96 -2.63
N HIS A 483 10.85 -9.09 -3.20
CA HIS A 483 9.44 -9.47 -3.30
C HIS A 483 9.20 -10.94 -2.91
N GLY A 484 8.16 -11.20 -2.10
CA GLY A 484 7.76 -12.56 -1.72
C GLY A 484 6.89 -13.25 -2.77
N GLY A 485 7.02 -14.57 -2.93
CA GLY A 485 6.25 -15.34 -3.92
C GLY A 485 4.85 -15.76 -3.46
N ASN A 486 4.62 -15.82 -2.14
CA ASN A 486 3.35 -16.22 -1.54
C ASN A 486 2.28 -15.11 -1.47
N THR A 487 2.48 -14.01 -2.20
CA THR A 487 1.62 -12.83 -2.17
C THR A 487 0.66 -12.73 -3.35
N VAL A 488 0.69 -13.68 -4.28
CA VAL A 488 -0.22 -13.73 -5.45
C VAL A 488 -1.27 -14.84 -5.30
N THR A 489 -2.47 -14.66 -5.84
CA THR A 489 -3.51 -15.71 -5.94
C THR A 489 -3.08 -16.80 -6.92
N ARG A 490 -3.85 -17.91 -6.96
CA ARG A 490 -3.61 -19.01 -7.92
C ARG A 490 -2.18 -19.55 -7.82
N MET A 491 -1.69 -19.71 -6.59
CA MET A 491 -0.33 -20.18 -6.36
C MET A 491 -0.02 -21.52 -7.05
N PRO A 492 -0.93 -22.51 -7.18
CA PRO A 492 -0.64 -23.72 -7.95
C PRO A 492 -0.20 -23.42 -9.40
N GLU A 493 -0.84 -22.46 -10.07
CA GLU A 493 -0.40 -21.99 -11.40
C GLU A 493 0.90 -21.20 -11.35
N ALA A 494 1.11 -20.37 -10.31
CA ALA A 494 2.38 -19.68 -10.13
C ALA A 494 3.54 -20.67 -9.93
N VAL A 495 3.36 -21.75 -9.17
CA VAL A 495 4.36 -22.82 -9.00
C VAL A 495 4.65 -23.52 -10.32
N LYS A 496 3.62 -23.88 -11.10
CA LYS A 496 3.81 -24.45 -12.45
C LYS A 496 4.62 -23.52 -13.35
N ALA A 497 4.37 -22.21 -13.29
CA ALA A 497 5.16 -21.22 -14.02
C ALA A 497 6.60 -21.18 -13.54
N MET A 498 6.82 -21.15 -12.22
CA MET A 498 8.16 -21.19 -11.64
C MET A 498 8.93 -22.41 -12.15
N GLU A 499 8.33 -23.59 -12.21
CA GLU A 499 8.97 -24.82 -12.69
C GLU A 499 9.33 -24.78 -14.19
N GLN A 500 8.66 -23.96 -15.00
CA GLN A 500 8.90 -23.82 -16.45
C GLN A 500 9.91 -22.74 -16.83
N LEU A 501 10.27 -21.83 -15.92
CA LEU A 501 11.23 -20.76 -16.20
C LEU A 501 12.62 -21.32 -16.49
N GLU A 502 13.34 -20.71 -17.43
CA GLU A 502 14.75 -21.02 -17.69
C GLU A 502 15.69 -20.39 -16.66
N LEU A 503 15.30 -19.23 -16.12
CA LEU A 503 16.08 -18.48 -15.14
C LEU A 503 15.15 -17.83 -14.11
N MET A 504 15.45 -18.06 -12.83
CA MET A 504 14.83 -17.34 -11.72
C MET A 504 15.92 -16.77 -10.83
N VAL A 505 15.97 -15.45 -10.71
CA VAL A 505 16.91 -14.76 -9.81
C VAL A 505 16.12 -14.15 -8.67
N VAL A 506 16.53 -14.39 -7.43
CA VAL A 506 15.92 -13.85 -6.22
C VAL A 506 16.97 -13.09 -5.43
N CYS A 507 16.80 -11.79 -5.34
CA CYS A 507 17.68 -10.85 -4.66
C CYS A 507 16.97 -10.36 -3.39
N ASP A 508 17.39 -10.81 -2.21
CA ASP A 508 16.71 -10.51 -0.95
C ASP A 508 17.66 -10.72 0.25
N PRO A 509 17.45 -10.07 1.40
CA PRO A 509 18.19 -10.41 2.63
C PRO A 509 17.92 -11.82 3.17
N HIS A 510 16.75 -12.40 2.87
CA HIS A 510 16.34 -13.74 3.31
C HIS A 510 15.84 -14.58 2.12
N PRO A 511 15.94 -15.92 2.15
CA PRO A 511 15.34 -16.72 1.10
C PRO A 511 13.82 -16.57 1.14
N THR A 512 13.25 -16.07 0.04
CA THR A 512 11.80 -15.90 -0.08
C THR A 512 11.13 -17.21 -0.50
N THR A 513 9.81 -17.21 -0.55
CA THR A 513 8.99 -18.34 -1.02
C THR A 513 9.41 -18.84 -2.41
N TYR A 514 9.97 -17.99 -3.27
CA TYR A 514 10.52 -18.38 -4.58
C TYR A 514 11.65 -19.41 -4.47
N ALA A 515 12.39 -19.44 -3.36
CA ALA A 515 13.50 -20.37 -3.16
C ALA A 515 13.02 -21.81 -2.89
N GLN A 516 11.81 -21.99 -2.33
CA GLN A 516 11.42 -23.25 -1.70
C GLN A 516 10.17 -23.91 -2.28
N ILE A 517 9.23 -23.12 -2.82
CA ILE A 517 7.86 -23.62 -3.05
C ILE A 517 7.74 -24.52 -4.28
N SER A 518 8.62 -24.35 -5.26
CA SER A 518 8.61 -25.10 -6.52
C SER A 518 9.56 -26.29 -6.47
N ASN A 519 9.30 -27.33 -7.26
CA ASN A 519 10.20 -28.48 -7.39
C ASN A 519 11.35 -28.25 -8.40
N ARG A 520 11.74 -26.98 -8.62
CA ARG A 520 12.89 -26.66 -9.47
C ARG A 520 14.13 -27.37 -8.94
N ARG A 521 14.98 -27.84 -9.83
CA ARG A 521 16.28 -28.46 -9.49
C ARG A 521 17.47 -27.63 -9.97
N ASP A 522 17.26 -26.74 -10.92
CA ASP A 522 18.31 -25.95 -11.55
C ASP A 522 17.80 -24.55 -11.95
N GLY A 523 18.71 -23.67 -12.35
CA GLY A 523 18.39 -22.37 -12.94
C GLY A 523 17.75 -21.36 -11.96
N THR A 524 17.93 -21.57 -10.65
CA THR A 524 17.54 -20.60 -9.62
C THR A 524 18.79 -20.04 -8.94
N TYR A 525 18.87 -18.72 -8.79
CA TYR A 525 19.94 -18.02 -8.08
C TYR A 525 19.37 -17.23 -6.91
N LEU A 526 20.07 -17.27 -5.77
CA LEU A 526 19.80 -16.42 -4.61
C LEU A 526 20.97 -15.45 -4.44
N LEU A 527 20.70 -14.15 -4.44
CA LEU A 527 21.70 -13.10 -4.27
C LEU A 527 21.44 -12.36 -2.95
N PRO A 528 22.41 -12.31 -2.02
CA PRO A 528 22.22 -11.66 -0.72
C PRO A 528 22.25 -10.14 -0.90
N ILE A 529 21.10 -9.50 -0.66
CA ILE A 529 20.98 -8.04 -0.73
C ILE A 529 20.98 -7.43 0.67
N CYS A 530 21.47 -6.21 0.78
CA CYS A 530 21.42 -5.41 1.99
C CYS A 530 19.98 -5.16 2.46
N THR A 531 19.78 -5.11 3.77
CA THR A 531 18.63 -4.41 4.32
C THR A 531 18.80 -2.90 4.13
N SER A 532 17.70 -2.17 4.19
CA SER A 532 17.68 -0.70 4.14
C SER A 532 18.43 0.01 5.29
N PHE A 533 18.89 -0.72 6.32
CA PHE A 533 19.76 -0.21 7.39
C PHE A 533 21.25 -0.32 7.05
N GLU A 534 21.59 -1.11 6.04
CA GLU A 534 22.94 -1.29 5.51
C GLU A 534 23.20 -0.36 4.31
N THR A 535 22.25 0.52 3.98
CA THR A 535 22.33 1.49 2.87
C THR A 535 21.90 2.88 3.33
N VAL A 536 22.14 3.87 2.46
CA VAL A 536 21.63 5.24 2.56
C VAL A 536 20.55 5.47 1.50
N GLY A 537 19.59 6.35 1.76
CA GLY A 537 18.60 6.80 0.79
C GLY A 537 17.29 7.25 1.41
N SER A 538 16.34 7.66 0.59
CA SER A 538 15.06 8.21 1.04
C SER A 538 13.90 7.22 0.90
N ARG A 539 12.85 7.37 1.71
CA ARG A 539 11.60 6.61 1.62
C ARG A 539 10.40 7.53 1.84
N THR A 540 9.30 7.24 1.16
CA THR A 540 8.06 8.03 1.21
C THR A 540 6.99 7.25 1.97
N ALA A 541 6.59 7.82 3.11
CA ALA A 541 5.54 7.29 3.96
C ALA A 541 4.13 7.52 3.36
N SER A 542 3.11 6.93 3.98
CA SER A 542 1.72 6.99 3.50
C SER A 542 1.18 8.41 3.36
N ASN A 543 1.58 9.30 4.28
CA ASN A 543 1.22 10.72 4.29
C ASN A 543 2.07 11.56 3.31
N ARG A 544 2.77 10.92 2.37
CA ARG A 544 3.67 11.53 1.37
C ARG A 544 4.92 12.18 1.94
N SER A 545 5.16 12.12 3.25
CA SER A 545 6.40 12.61 3.86
C SER A 545 7.57 11.72 3.43
N LEU A 546 8.58 12.34 2.82
CA LEU A 546 9.87 11.75 2.53
C LEU A 546 10.78 11.82 3.74
N GLN A 547 11.52 10.76 4.00
CA GLN A 547 12.48 10.70 5.10
C GLN A 547 13.79 10.12 4.60
N TRP A 548 14.90 10.78 4.95
CA TRP A 548 16.25 10.29 4.65
C TRP A 548 16.71 9.30 5.74
N GLY A 549 17.26 8.16 5.33
CA GLY A 549 17.88 7.18 6.21
C GLY A 549 19.39 7.15 6.04
N GLU A 550 20.13 7.26 7.14
CA GLU A 550 21.58 7.11 7.14
C GLU A 550 21.99 5.64 7.29
N GLN A 551 23.11 5.25 6.69
CA GLN A 551 23.65 3.90 6.82
C GLN A 551 24.01 3.62 8.29
N VAL A 552 23.38 2.61 8.88
CA VAL A 552 23.57 2.24 10.28
C VAL A 552 24.85 1.40 10.42
N VAL A 553 24.98 0.35 9.61
CA VAL A 553 26.15 -0.53 9.56
C VAL A 553 26.56 -0.78 8.12
N LYS A 554 27.81 -1.21 7.91
CA LYS A 554 28.25 -1.70 6.59
C LYS A 554 27.49 -2.98 6.23
N PRO A 555 27.37 -3.31 4.93
CA PRO A 555 26.83 -4.60 4.50
C PRO A 555 27.47 -5.77 5.26
N ILE A 556 26.64 -6.66 5.80
CA ILE A 556 27.10 -7.82 6.57
C ILE A 556 27.17 -9.04 5.66
N PHE A 557 28.13 -9.94 5.94
CA PHE A 557 28.50 -11.06 5.08
C PHE A 557 28.98 -10.57 3.71
N GLU A 558 28.62 -11.26 2.63
CA GLU A 558 28.90 -10.83 1.26
C GLU A 558 27.69 -10.08 0.67
N SER A 559 26.80 -9.51 1.48
CA SER A 559 25.68 -8.74 0.95
C SER A 559 26.16 -7.52 0.15
N ARG A 560 25.47 -7.22 -0.96
CA ARG A 560 25.65 -5.98 -1.72
C ARG A 560 24.38 -5.15 -1.70
N ASN A 561 24.50 -3.83 -1.80
CA ASN A 561 23.32 -2.96 -1.83
C ASN A 561 22.65 -2.97 -3.21
N ASP A 562 21.42 -2.47 -3.27
CA ASP A 562 20.60 -2.49 -4.49
C ASP A 562 21.26 -1.74 -5.66
N TYR A 563 21.88 -0.59 -5.37
CA TYR A 563 22.45 0.31 -6.37
C TYR A 563 23.64 -0.34 -7.08
N ASP A 564 24.57 -0.89 -6.32
CA ASP A 564 25.80 -1.48 -6.85
C ASP A 564 25.51 -2.77 -7.62
N VAL A 565 24.50 -3.55 -7.21
CA VAL A 565 24.05 -4.74 -7.94
C VAL A 565 23.42 -4.35 -9.28
N MET A 566 22.56 -3.32 -9.31
CA MET A 566 21.98 -2.81 -10.56
C MET A 566 23.04 -2.22 -11.49
N TYR A 567 24.03 -1.50 -10.95
CA TYR A 567 25.14 -0.96 -11.74
C TYR A 567 26.00 -2.07 -12.36
N ASP A 568 26.43 -3.05 -11.58
CA ASP A 568 27.22 -4.20 -12.07
C ASP A 568 26.45 -5.00 -13.12
N LEU A 569 25.15 -5.24 -12.90
CA LEU A 569 24.31 -5.89 -13.90
C LEU A 569 24.21 -5.05 -15.19
N ALA A 570 23.98 -3.74 -15.08
CA ALA A 570 23.90 -2.84 -16.24
C ALA A 570 25.22 -2.81 -17.04
N LYS A 571 26.38 -2.90 -16.37
CA LYS A 571 27.68 -2.99 -17.04
C LYS A 571 27.77 -4.26 -17.87
N ARG A 572 27.44 -5.41 -17.27
CA ARG A 572 27.48 -6.72 -17.93
C ARG A 572 26.48 -6.83 -19.08
N LEU A 573 25.36 -6.11 -19.00
CA LEU A 573 24.35 -6.05 -20.07
C LEU A 573 24.61 -4.94 -21.10
N GLY A 574 25.69 -4.15 -20.95
CA GLY A 574 26.17 -3.20 -21.96
C GLY A 574 25.39 -1.88 -22.06
N PHE A 575 24.78 -1.40 -20.98
CA PHE A 575 24.06 -0.12 -20.98
C PHE A 575 24.31 0.77 -19.76
N ALA A 576 25.29 0.43 -18.91
CA ALA A 576 25.63 1.23 -17.73
C ALA A 576 26.03 2.67 -18.06
N ASP A 577 26.81 2.88 -19.13
CA ASP A 577 27.34 4.21 -19.48
C ASP A 577 26.22 5.23 -19.75
N GLU A 578 25.18 4.82 -20.47
CA GLU A 578 23.99 5.66 -20.70
C GLU A 578 23.10 5.74 -19.45
N MET A 579 22.90 4.63 -18.74
CA MET A 579 21.99 4.58 -17.59
C MET A 579 22.50 5.39 -16.38
N PHE A 580 23.81 5.43 -16.17
CA PHE A 580 24.46 6.10 -15.04
C PHE A 580 25.20 7.39 -15.43
N LYS A 581 25.03 7.89 -16.65
CA LYS A 581 25.70 9.09 -17.18
C LYS A 581 25.68 10.31 -16.24
N ASN A 582 24.57 10.52 -15.53
CA ASN A 582 24.38 11.65 -14.61
C ASN A 582 24.55 11.27 -13.12
N ILE A 583 24.98 10.05 -12.83
CA ILE A 583 25.11 9.52 -11.47
C ILE A 583 26.56 9.14 -11.26
N LYS A 584 27.23 9.80 -10.31
CA LYS A 584 28.62 9.48 -10.03
C LYS A 584 28.74 8.06 -9.48
N VAL A 585 29.72 7.32 -10.00
CA VAL A 585 30.14 6.01 -9.47
C VAL A 585 31.62 6.11 -9.13
N SER A 586 31.99 5.81 -7.89
CA SER A 586 33.39 5.85 -7.42
C SER A 586 33.78 4.46 -6.93
N ASP A 587 34.79 3.84 -7.54
CA ASP A 587 35.25 2.48 -7.21
C ASP A 587 34.13 1.43 -7.17
N GLY A 588 33.16 1.55 -8.10
CA GLY A 588 32.00 0.66 -8.19
C GLY A 588 30.88 0.96 -7.19
N VAL A 589 31.01 1.99 -6.36
CA VAL A 589 29.99 2.46 -5.42
C VAL A 589 29.19 3.61 -6.03
N VAL A 590 27.88 3.45 -6.08
CA VAL A 590 26.96 4.46 -6.62
C VAL A 590 26.71 5.60 -5.62
N VAL A 591 26.80 6.85 -6.06
CA VAL A 591 26.46 8.03 -5.24
C VAL A 591 24.95 8.24 -5.23
N VAL A 592 24.31 7.91 -4.12
CA VAL A 592 22.84 7.87 -3.98
C VAL A 592 22.20 9.26 -4.11
N GLU A 593 22.87 10.30 -3.62
CA GLU A 593 22.39 11.68 -3.69
C GLU A 593 22.17 12.16 -5.12
N ASP A 594 23.02 11.74 -6.05
CA ASP A 594 22.88 12.12 -7.46
C ASP A 594 21.63 11.50 -8.09
N ILE A 595 21.22 10.32 -7.61
CA ILE A 595 19.96 9.69 -8.02
C ILE A 595 18.77 10.55 -7.59
N LEU A 596 18.75 11.01 -6.33
CA LEU A 596 17.67 11.88 -5.85
C LEU A 596 17.63 13.22 -6.60
N ARG A 597 18.80 13.79 -6.95
CA ARG A 597 18.86 14.99 -7.79
C ARG A 597 18.37 14.75 -9.21
N GLU A 598 18.64 13.59 -9.81
CA GLU A 598 18.09 13.21 -11.12
C GLU A 598 16.56 13.03 -11.04
N ILE A 599 16.05 12.41 -9.97
CA ILE A 599 14.61 12.32 -9.69
C ILE A 599 14.00 13.72 -9.65
N ASN A 600 14.55 14.63 -8.83
CA ASN A 600 14.00 15.99 -8.68
C ASN A 600 13.98 16.80 -9.98
N ARG A 601 14.88 16.52 -10.94
CA ARG A 601 14.90 17.16 -12.26
C ARG A 601 13.75 16.72 -13.19
N GLY A 602 13.13 15.57 -12.94
CA GLY A 602 12.18 14.95 -13.87
C GLY A 602 10.74 14.83 -13.38
N THR A 603 10.49 14.93 -12.07
CA THR A 603 9.21 14.57 -11.45
C THR A 603 8.22 15.74 -11.28
N TRP A 604 8.18 16.64 -12.27
CA TRP A 604 7.37 17.88 -12.22
C TRP A 604 5.87 17.61 -12.09
N ALA A 605 5.31 16.64 -12.82
CA ALA A 605 3.88 16.32 -12.80
C ALA A 605 3.31 15.93 -11.41
N LEU A 606 4.19 15.52 -10.49
CA LEU A 606 3.87 15.17 -9.12
C LEU A 606 4.18 16.29 -8.11
N GLY A 607 5.07 17.23 -8.48
CA GLY A 607 5.69 18.16 -7.54
C GLY A 607 6.65 17.47 -6.58
N TYR A 608 7.41 16.47 -7.04
CA TYR A 608 8.43 15.79 -6.24
C TYR A 608 9.83 16.36 -6.54
N THR A 609 9.95 17.69 -6.45
CA THR A 609 11.09 18.43 -7.03
C THR A 609 11.85 19.24 -5.98
N GLY A 610 11.18 19.69 -4.91
CA GLY A 610 11.83 20.44 -3.84
C GLY A 610 12.62 19.61 -2.81
N GLN A 611 12.58 18.28 -2.87
CA GLN A 611 13.16 17.41 -1.84
C GLN A 611 14.61 17.00 -2.13
N SER A 612 15.57 17.87 -1.82
CA SER A 612 17.00 17.54 -1.93
C SER A 612 17.49 16.64 -0.80
N PRO A 613 18.59 15.88 -0.99
CA PRO A 613 19.23 15.11 0.09
C PRO A 613 19.52 15.95 1.33
N GLU A 614 20.01 17.18 1.14
CA GLU A 614 20.39 18.10 2.21
C GLU A 614 19.17 18.53 3.03
N ARG A 615 18.07 18.91 2.36
CA ARG A 615 16.83 19.29 3.06
C ARG A 615 16.26 18.11 3.84
N LEU A 616 16.23 16.91 3.26
CA LEU A 616 15.70 15.73 3.96
C LEU A 616 16.56 15.34 5.18
N ARG A 617 17.90 15.40 5.07
CA ARG A 617 18.80 15.22 6.22
C ARG A 617 18.58 16.28 7.29
N HIS A 618 18.42 17.53 6.87
CA HIS A 618 18.16 18.64 7.76
C HIS A 618 16.87 18.44 8.58
N HIS A 619 15.80 17.92 7.97
CA HIS A 619 14.57 17.54 8.69
C HIS A 619 14.81 16.41 9.71
N MET A 620 15.60 15.39 9.35
CA MET A 620 15.88 14.25 10.24
C MET A 620 16.74 14.65 11.46
N GLN A 621 17.62 15.63 11.30
CA GLN A 621 18.44 16.18 12.39
C GLN A 621 17.63 17.06 13.36
N ASN A 622 16.51 17.62 12.89
CA ASN A 622 15.75 18.67 13.59
C ASN A 622 14.30 18.27 13.93
N GLN A 623 14.02 16.97 14.04
CA GLN A 623 12.66 16.45 14.24
C GLN A 623 11.91 17.06 15.44
N GLN A 624 12.64 17.39 16.51
CA GLN A 624 12.11 17.97 17.75
C GLN A 624 11.40 19.33 17.56
N TYR A 625 11.65 20.02 16.45
CA TYR A 625 11.09 21.33 16.18
C TYR A 625 9.80 21.30 15.35
N PHE A 626 9.35 20.12 14.92
CA PHE A 626 8.09 19.99 14.19
C PHE A 626 6.92 19.75 15.14
N ASP A 627 5.84 20.50 14.95
CA ASP A 627 4.60 20.29 15.69
C ASP A 627 3.99 18.93 15.36
N ILE A 628 3.49 18.24 16.39
CA ILE A 628 3.03 16.85 16.27
C ILE A 628 1.68 16.76 15.54
N THR A 629 0.92 17.84 15.41
CA THR A 629 -0.39 17.79 14.71
C THR A 629 -0.26 18.32 13.30
N THR A 630 0.28 19.52 13.15
CA THR A 630 0.39 20.26 11.88
C THR A 630 1.62 19.87 11.06
N LEU A 631 2.61 19.20 11.69
CA LEU A 631 3.92 18.92 11.12
C LEU A 631 4.72 20.15 10.69
N ARG A 632 4.31 21.37 11.06
CA ARG A 632 5.04 22.60 10.72
C ARG A 632 6.21 22.82 11.66
N GLY A 633 7.32 23.29 11.11
CA GLY A 633 8.48 23.70 11.89
C GLY A 633 8.17 24.92 12.75
N ALA A 634 8.62 24.90 14.00
CA ALA A 634 8.42 25.99 14.94
C ALA A 634 9.09 27.29 14.47
N LYS A 635 8.47 28.43 14.79
CA LYS A 635 9.03 29.76 14.54
C LYS A 635 10.38 29.92 15.23
N GLY A 636 11.38 30.47 14.53
CA GLY A 636 12.75 30.64 15.02
C GLY A 636 13.58 29.35 15.08
N SER A 637 13.04 28.22 14.62
CA SER A 637 13.78 26.95 14.56
C SER A 637 14.55 26.82 13.24
N PRO A 638 15.53 25.91 13.14
CA PRO A 638 16.24 25.66 11.88
C PRO A 638 15.30 25.28 10.72
N VAL A 639 14.18 24.63 11.02
CA VAL A 639 13.18 24.13 10.06
C VAL A 639 11.96 25.06 9.95
N GLU A 640 12.08 26.32 10.37
CA GLU A 640 11.01 27.31 10.22
C GLU A 640 10.55 27.39 8.76
N GLY A 641 9.23 27.43 8.58
CA GLY A 641 8.62 27.50 7.24
C GLY A 641 8.57 26.16 6.51
N GLU A 642 9.08 25.05 7.06
CA GLU A 642 9.01 23.73 6.44
C GLU A 642 7.93 22.83 7.07
N VAL A 643 7.43 21.86 6.30
CA VAL A 643 6.55 20.78 6.80
C VAL A 643 7.35 19.48 6.86
N TYR A 644 7.25 18.73 7.96
CA TYR A 644 8.03 17.52 8.17
C TYR A 644 7.94 16.53 7.00
N GLY A 645 9.11 16.11 6.51
CA GLY A 645 9.29 15.28 5.33
C GLY A 645 8.85 15.87 3.98
N LEU A 646 8.63 17.18 3.86
CA LEU A 646 8.34 17.86 2.59
C LEU A 646 7.30 17.14 1.71
N PRO A 647 6.09 16.87 2.24
CA PRO A 647 5.11 16.02 1.56
C PRO A 647 4.78 16.59 0.18
N TRP A 648 4.85 15.76 -0.86
CA TRP A 648 4.57 16.24 -2.22
C TRP A 648 3.06 16.51 -2.41
N PRO A 649 2.64 17.51 -3.20
CA PRO A 649 3.49 18.41 -3.97
C PRO A 649 4.36 19.34 -3.11
N CYS A 650 5.63 19.41 -3.49
CA CYS A 650 6.64 20.32 -3.00
C CYS A 650 7.24 21.00 -4.23
N TRP A 651 6.62 22.11 -4.63
CA TRP A 651 6.84 22.74 -5.92
C TRP A 651 8.21 23.40 -6.06
N GLY A 652 8.70 23.46 -7.30
CA GLY A 652 9.90 24.20 -7.65
C GLY A 652 11.20 23.47 -7.31
N THR A 653 12.31 24.20 -7.40
CA THR A 653 13.63 23.69 -7.01
C THR A 653 13.80 23.71 -5.48
N PRO A 654 14.77 22.97 -4.92
CA PRO A 654 15.05 23.02 -3.48
C PRO A 654 15.33 24.43 -2.94
N GLU A 655 15.91 25.31 -3.75
CA GLU A 655 16.24 26.71 -3.41
C GLU A 655 14.99 27.58 -3.24
N MET A 656 13.90 27.24 -3.93
CA MET A 656 12.60 27.91 -3.76
C MET A 656 11.97 27.64 -2.39
N LYS A 657 12.46 26.63 -1.66
CA LYS A 657 12.05 26.29 -0.28
C LYS A 657 10.54 26.16 -0.08
N HIS A 658 9.82 25.63 -1.07
CA HIS A 658 8.42 25.27 -0.88
C HIS A 658 8.31 24.30 0.32
N PRO A 659 7.34 24.49 1.24
CA PRO A 659 7.21 23.70 2.47
C PRO A 659 6.82 22.24 2.23
N GLY A 660 6.13 21.99 1.12
CA GLY A 660 5.37 20.77 0.86
C GLY A 660 3.90 20.93 1.25
N THR A 661 3.03 20.15 0.63
CA THR A 661 1.59 20.18 0.83
C THR A 661 1.17 19.07 1.80
N HIS A 662 0.99 19.42 3.06
CA HIS A 662 0.55 18.46 4.09
C HIS A 662 -0.88 17.95 3.85
N ILE A 663 -1.79 18.87 3.56
CA ILE A 663 -3.21 18.61 3.30
C ILE A 663 -3.46 18.94 1.84
N LEU A 664 -3.75 17.93 1.03
CA LEU A 664 -4.14 18.14 -0.35
C LEU A 664 -5.48 18.88 -0.40
N TYR A 665 -5.60 19.81 -1.36
CA TYR A 665 -6.85 20.48 -1.71
C TYR A 665 -7.38 21.48 -0.68
N ASP A 666 -6.50 21.96 0.20
CA ASP A 666 -6.78 23.04 1.15
C ASP A 666 -6.69 24.41 0.46
N THR A 667 -7.86 25.00 0.22
CA THR A 667 -8.00 26.31 -0.42
C THR A 667 -7.79 27.47 0.55
N SER A 668 -7.74 27.21 1.87
CA SER A 668 -7.55 28.26 2.89
C SER A 668 -6.11 28.78 2.96
N LEU A 669 -5.18 28.06 2.33
CA LEU A 669 -3.76 28.39 2.27
C LEU A 669 -3.36 28.89 0.88
N HIS A 670 -2.35 29.76 0.85
CA HIS A 670 -1.70 30.16 -0.40
C HIS A 670 -0.92 28.98 -0.99
N VAL A 671 -0.80 28.90 -2.32
CA VAL A 671 -0.09 27.80 -2.99
C VAL A 671 1.36 27.66 -2.49
N LYS A 672 2.08 28.77 -2.33
CA LYS A 672 3.44 28.80 -1.77
C LYS A 672 3.56 28.29 -0.33
N GLU A 673 2.45 28.23 0.41
CA GLU A 673 2.36 27.74 1.78
C GLU A 673 1.86 26.29 1.87
N GLY A 674 1.77 25.62 0.71
CA GLY A 674 1.28 24.25 0.56
C GLY A 674 -0.22 24.15 0.31
N GLY A 675 -0.93 25.25 0.04
CA GLY A 675 -2.35 25.24 -0.35
C GLY A 675 -2.60 24.67 -1.75
N GLY A 676 -3.84 24.32 -2.07
CA GLY A 676 -4.16 23.75 -3.37
C GLY A 676 -5.63 23.48 -3.66
N THR A 677 -5.88 23.11 -4.91
CA THR A 677 -7.21 22.84 -5.50
C THR A 677 -7.22 21.48 -6.21
N PHE A 678 -8.38 21.02 -6.69
CA PHE A 678 -8.39 19.80 -7.52
C PHE A 678 -7.81 20.08 -8.91
N ARG A 679 -7.16 19.05 -9.50
CA ARG A 679 -6.40 19.19 -10.75
C ARG A 679 -7.30 19.30 -11.97
N ALA A 680 -6.97 20.17 -12.93
CA ALA A 680 -7.62 20.29 -14.23
C ALA A 680 -7.17 19.22 -15.25
N ARG A 681 -7.02 17.97 -14.78
CA ARG A 681 -6.43 16.86 -15.54
C ARG A 681 -7.32 16.31 -16.66
N PHE A 682 -8.64 16.49 -16.55
CA PHE A 682 -9.62 15.80 -17.39
C PHE A 682 -10.30 16.72 -18.41
N GLY A 683 -9.64 17.84 -18.75
CA GLY A 683 -10.18 18.90 -19.58
C GLY A 683 -10.91 19.96 -18.77
N VAL A 684 -11.49 20.93 -19.48
CA VAL A 684 -12.18 22.10 -18.90
C VAL A 684 -13.70 22.02 -19.00
N GLU A 685 -14.23 21.14 -19.85
CA GLU A 685 -15.66 20.98 -20.12
C GLU A 685 -15.98 19.51 -20.45
N ARG A 686 -17.17 19.05 -20.07
CA ARG A 686 -17.73 17.78 -20.50
C ARG A 686 -19.24 17.89 -20.70
N ASN A 687 -19.74 17.47 -21.86
CA ASN A 687 -21.17 17.47 -22.20
C ASN A 687 -21.84 18.86 -22.05
N GLY A 688 -21.13 19.95 -22.37
CA GLY A 688 -21.65 21.31 -22.20
C GLY A 688 -21.61 21.83 -20.76
N GLU A 689 -21.14 21.03 -19.80
CA GLU A 689 -20.95 21.44 -18.41
C GLU A 689 -19.48 21.73 -18.13
N THR A 690 -19.21 22.82 -17.42
CA THR A 690 -17.85 23.17 -16.99
C THR A 690 -17.30 22.13 -16.01
N LEU A 691 -16.05 21.72 -16.25
CA LEU A 691 -15.25 20.94 -15.29
C LEU A 691 -14.41 21.85 -14.41
N LEU A 692 -14.34 23.14 -14.69
CA LEU A 692 -13.60 24.12 -13.90
C LEU A 692 -14.35 24.39 -12.59
N ALA A 693 -13.60 24.64 -11.51
CA ALA A 693 -14.19 25.01 -10.23
C ALA A 693 -14.95 26.33 -10.34
N GLU A 694 -16.01 26.48 -9.56
CA GLU A 694 -16.83 27.70 -9.52
C GLU A 694 -16.86 28.21 -8.10
N GLY A 695 -16.50 29.47 -7.83
CA GLY A 695 -16.52 30.00 -6.47
C GLY A 695 -15.46 29.41 -5.51
N SER A 696 -14.44 28.71 -6.02
CA SER A 696 -13.42 28.05 -5.18
C SER A 696 -12.02 28.19 -5.79
N TRP A 697 -11.10 28.78 -5.04
CA TRP A 697 -9.69 28.99 -5.41
C TRP A 697 -8.80 29.01 -4.16
N SER A 698 -7.49 28.81 -4.33
CA SER A 698 -6.54 28.96 -3.22
C SER A 698 -6.43 30.41 -2.75
N LYS A 699 -6.19 30.62 -1.46
CA LYS A 699 -6.01 31.95 -0.87
C LYS A 699 -4.93 32.75 -1.64
N GLY A 700 -5.29 33.96 -2.08
CA GLY A 700 -4.39 34.87 -2.80
C GLY A 700 -4.19 34.56 -4.29
N SER A 701 -4.97 33.64 -4.87
CA SER A 701 -5.03 33.44 -6.33
C SER A 701 -5.58 34.69 -7.03
N GLU A 702 -4.92 35.16 -8.08
CA GLU A 702 -5.41 36.25 -8.94
C GLU A 702 -6.58 35.80 -9.83
N ILE A 703 -6.71 34.49 -10.08
CA ILE A 703 -7.85 33.91 -10.80
C ILE A 703 -8.84 33.37 -9.77
N GLU A 704 -9.96 34.06 -9.59
CA GLU A 704 -11.02 33.76 -8.60
C GLU A 704 -12.07 32.75 -9.12
N GLY A 705 -11.60 31.71 -9.80
CA GLY A 705 -12.42 30.65 -10.37
C GLY A 705 -11.56 29.48 -10.83
N GLY A 706 -12.15 28.53 -11.55
CA GLY A 706 -11.40 27.45 -12.16
C GLY A 706 -10.65 27.89 -13.42
N TYR A 707 -9.51 27.26 -13.67
CA TYR A 707 -8.61 27.57 -14.79
C TYR A 707 -7.93 26.29 -15.29
N PRO A 708 -7.53 26.24 -16.58
CA PRO A 708 -6.83 25.09 -17.15
C PRO A 708 -5.42 24.92 -16.57
N GLU A 709 -4.76 23.83 -16.92
CA GLU A 709 -3.34 23.66 -16.64
C GLU A 709 -2.49 24.73 -17.35
N PHE A 710 -1.41 25.18 -16.71
CA PHE A 710 -0.55 26.23 -17.27
C PHE A 710 0.38 25.69 -18.36
N THR A 711 0.29 26.28 -19.54
CA THR A 711 1.25 26.13 -20.65
C THR A 711 1.83 27.49 -21.01
N VAL A 712 2.85 27.51 -21.86
CA VAL A 712 3.35 28.77 -22.46
C VAL A 712 2.22 29.56 -23.13
N ALA A 713 1.31 28.89 -23.84
CA ALA A 713 0.16 29.56 -24.45
C ALA A 713 -0.74 30.24 -23.40
N VAL A 714 -0.98 29.59 -22.27
CA VAL A 714 -1.77 30.16 -21.16
C VAL A 714 -1.05 31.36 -20.56
N LEU A 715 0.26 31.27 -20.28
CA LEU A 715 1.04 32.40 -19.77
C LEU A 715 1.02 33.59 -20.73
N LYS A 716 1.19 33.38 -22.04
CA LYS A 716 1.11 34.44 -23.04
C LYS A 716 -0.26 35.12 -23.04
N ARG A 717 -1.34 34.32 -22.96
CA ARG A 717 -2.71 34.84 -22.93
C ARG A 717 -3.01 35.69 -21.68
N LEU A 718 -2.36 35.37 -20.56
CA LEU A 718 -2.48 36.11 -19.31
C LEU A 718 -1.50 37.29 -19.21
N GLY A 719 -0.57 37.43 -20.16
CA GLY A 719 0.50 38.45 -20.11
C GLY A 719 1.66 38.10 -19.18
N TRP A 720 1.69 36.90 -18.60
CA TRP A 720 2.69 36.47 -17.61
C TRP A 720 3.96 35.87 -18.23
N PHE A 721 3.99 35.66 -19.56
CA PHE A 721 5.14 35.06 -20.23
C PHE A 721 6.43 35.88 -20.09
N ASP A 722 6.32 37.21 -19.96
CA ASP A 722 7.49 38.09 -19.83
C ASP A 722 8.12 38.11 -18.44
N GLU A 723 7.47 37.49 -17.46
CA GLU A 723 8.00 37.27 -16.11
C GLU A 723 8.95 36.07 -16.03
N LEU A 724 9.03 35.28 -17.10
CA LEU A 724 10.06 34.25 -17.25
C LEU A 724 11.41 34.90 -17.49
N THR A 725 12.42 34.43 -16.76
CA THR A 725 13.83 34.80 -16.95
C THR A 725 14.35 34.33 -18.31
N ALA A 726 15.45 34.93 -18.77
CA ALA A 726 16.10 34.52 -20.02
C ALA A 726 16.47 33.02 -20.03
N HIS A 727 16.94 32.49 -18.89
CA HIS A 727 17.29 31.08 -18.76
C HIS A 727 16.07 30.16 -18.85
N GLU A 728 14.96 30.52 -18.18
CA GLU A 728 13.71 29.76 -18.27
C GLU A 728 13.15 29.75 -19.69
N LYS A 729 13.15 30.92 -20.36
CA LYS A 729 12.73 31.04 -21.77
C LYS A 729 13.60 30.16 -22.69
N GLU A 730 14.91 30.10 -22.47
CA GLU A 730 15.82 29.23 -23.24
C GLU A 730 15.53 27.74 -23.01
N SER A 731 15.36 27.33 -21.75
CA SER A 731 15.01 25.94 -21.40
C SER A 731 13.69 25.51 -22.04
N ILE A 732 12.67 26.37 -21.95
CA ILE A 732 11.35 26.15 -22.55
C ILE A 732 11.46 26.05 -24.07
N ALA A 733 12.23 26.92 -24.73
CA ALA A 733 12.45 26.86 -26.17
C ALA A 733 13.11 25.53 -26.58
N ARG A 734 14.07 25.04 -25.79
CA ARG A 734 14.72 23.73 -26.03
C ARG A 734 13.75 22.56 -25.87
N VAL A 735 12.84 22.61 -24.89
CA VAL A 735 11.81 21.58 -24.70
C VAL A 735 10.76 21.60 -25.81
N GLY A 736 10.30 22.79 -26.20
CA GLY A 736 9.20 22.97 -27.15
C GLY A 736 9.59 22.86 -28.61
N GLY A 737 10.85 23.13 -28.95
CA GLY A 737 11.31 23.19 -30.35
C GLY A 737 10.44 24.13 -31.17
N GLU A 738 9.88 23.63 -32.26
CA GLU A 738 8.99 24.39 -33.16
C GLU A 738 7.62 24.74 -32.53
N ASN A 739 7.24 24.11 -31.41
CA ASN A 739 5.93 24.32 -30.79
C ASN A 739 6.02 24.68 -29.30
N ILE A 740 6.69 25.80 -29.04
CA ILE A 740 6.92 26.33 -27.69
C ILE A 740 5.63 26.52 -26.88
N ASP A 741 4.51 26.84 -27.54
CA ASP A 741 3.22 27.11 -26.91
C ASP A 741 2.60 25.90 -26.20
N ARG A 742 2.99 24.68 -26.60
CA ARG A 742 2.57 23.43 -25.97
C ARG A 742 3.38 23.04 -24.73
N VAL A 743 4.50 23.70 -24.47
CA VAL A 743 5.31 23.38 -23.29
C VAL A 743 4.46 23.63 -22.04
N SER A 744 4.24 22.55 -21.29
CA SER A 744 3.45 22.51 -20.08
C SER A 744 4.34 22.71 -18.87
N TRP A 745 3.75 23.23 -17.79
CA TRP A 745 4.32 23.22 -16.44
C TRP A 745 4.94 21.88 -16.03
N SER A 746 4.42 20.77 -16.56
CA SER A 746 4.88 19.40 -16.26
C SER A 746 6.05 18.94 -17.14
N THR A 747 6.48 19.71 -18.13
CA THR A 747 7.57 19.35 -19.05
C THR A 747 8.68 20.40 -19.10
N ASP A 748 8.42 21.59 -18.56
CA ASP A 748 9.41 22.64 -18.38
C ASP A 748 10.44 22.23 -17.31
N LEU A 749 11.69 22.00 -17.74
CA LEU A 749 12.79 21.58 -16.87
C LEU A 749 13.39 22.72 -16.03
N SER A 750 13.01 23.98 -16.31
CA SER A 750 13.49 25.15 -15.55
C SER A 750 12.63 25.50 -14.35
N ALA A 751 11.44 24.92 -14.23
CA ALA A 751 10.38 25.29 -13.29
C ALA A 751 9.80 26.70 -13.47
N GLY A 752 10.13 27.42 -14.54
CA GLY A 752 9.68 28.80 -14.76
C GLY A 752 8.16 28.93 -14.81
N ILE A 753 7.47 28.03 -15.52
CA ILE A 753 6.00 28.05 -15.57
C ILE A 753 5.39 27.84 -14.17
N ILE A 754 5.98 26.94 -13.37
CA ILE A 754 5.53 26.67 -11.99
C ILE A 754 5.75 27.90 -11.11
N ARG A 755 6.94 28.51 -11.18
CA ARG A 755 7.28 29.71 -10.41
C ARG A 755 6.29 30.85 -10.71
N VAL A 756 6.13 31.20 -11.98
CA VAL A 756 5.23 32.28 -12.42
C VAL A 756 3.79 32.00 -11.98
N ALA A 757 3.27 30.80 -12.23
CA ALA A 757 1.90 30.46 -11.80
C ALA A 757 1.71 30.64 -10.28
N MET A 758 2.69 30.21 -9.46
CA MET A 758 2.63 30.37 -8.01
C MET A 758 2.82 31.81 -7.54
N ASP A 759 3.54 32.64 -8.29
CA ASP A 759 3.71 34.07 -8.01
C ASP A 759 2.36 34.80 -8.08
N HIS A 760 1.47 34.38 -8.99
CA HIS A 760 0.07 34.82 -9.08
C HIS A 760 -0.92 34.00 -8.22
N GLY A 761 -0.42 33.25 -7.24
CA GLY A 761 -1.23 32.44 -6.32
C GLY A 761 -1.95 31.24 -6.96
N CYS A 762 -1.63 30.91 -8.21
CA CYS A 762 -2.27 29.85 -8.98
C CYS A 762 -1.53 28.51 -8.90
N LEU A 763 -2.27 27.41 -9.07
CA LEU A 763 -1.70 26.06 -9.13
C LEU A 763 -1.26 25.74 -10.57
N PRO A 764 -0.04 25.22 -10.79
CA PRO A 764 0.44 24.94 -12.14
C PRO A 764 -0.42 23.92 -12.89
N TYR A 765 -1.01 22.95 -12.17
CA TYR A 765 -1.90 21.94 -12.73
C TYR A 765 -3.35 22.41 -12.98
N GLY A 766 -3.65 23.70 -12.81
CA GLY A 766 -4.99 24.25 -12.95
C GLY A 766 -5.87 24.15 -11.70
N ASN A 767 -7.15 24.50 -11.85
CA ASN A 767 -8.17 24.44 -10.80
C ASN A 767 -9.50 23.94 -11.40
N ALA A 768 -9.90 22.73 -11.03
CA ALA A 768 -11.09 22.07 -11.55
C ALA A 768 -11.95 21.43 -10.45
N LYS A 769 -13.09 20.89 -10.84
CA LYS A 769 -13.95 20.06 -9.99
C LYS A 769 -13.37 18.64 -9.90
N ALA A 770 -13.43 18.04 -8.72
CA ALA A 770 -13.27 16.60 -8.58
C ALA A 770 -14.47 15.90 -9.25
N ARG A 771 -14.27 14.72 -9.83
CA ARG A 771 -15.32 14.04 -10.60
C ARG A 771 -15.88 12.83 -9.88
N ALA A 772 -17.17 12.88 -9.58
CA ALA A 772 -17.93 11.74 -9.09
C ALA A 772 -18.17 10.71 -10.21
N VAL A 773 -18.18 11.14 -11.47
CA VAL A 773 -18.29 10.30 -12.67
C VAL A 773 -16.95 10.25 -13.42
N ALA A 774 -16.37 9.08 -13.55
CA ALA A 774 -15.10 8.87 -14.26
C ALA A 774 -15.34 8.09 -15.56
N TRP A 775 -15.74 8.80 -16.62
CA TRP A 775 -16.19 8.24 -17.91
C TRP A 775 -15.15 7.36 -18.64
N ASN A 776 -13.88 7.40 -18.23
CA ASN A 776 -12.83 6.56 -18.79
C ASN A 776 -12.64 5.21 -18.06
N LEU A 777 -13.39 4.96 -16.99
CA LEU A 777 -13.37 3.68 -16.26
C LEU A 777 -14.52 2.78 -16.74
N PRO A 778 -14.40 1.44 -16.59
CA PRO A 778 -15.46 0.50 -17.00
C PRO A 778 -16.83 0.82 -16.40
N ASP A 779 -16.84 1.24 -15.13
CA ASP A 779 -18.01 1.74 -14.42
C ASP A 779 -17.80 3.23 -14.09
N PRO A 780 -18.34 4.17 -14.90
CA PRO A 780 -18.20 5.60 -14.65
C PRO A 780 -18.75 6.03 -13.30
N VAL A 781 -19.90 5.49 -12.91
CA VAL A 781 -20.42 5.52 -11.53
C VAL A 781 -20.04 4.20 -10.86
N PRO A 782 -19.48 4.20 -9.64
CA PRO A 782 -19.19 2.95 -8.94
C PRO A 782 -20.44 2.07 -8.77
N MET A 783 -20.42 0.89 -9.35
CA MET A 783 -21.50 -0.09 -9.27
C MET A 783 -21.13 -1.22 -8.29
N HIS A 784 -22.09 -1.69 -7.49
CA HIS A 784 -21.90 -2.97 -6.80
C HIS A 784 -21.87 -4.09 -7.84
N ARG A 785 -20.87 -4.96 -7.72
CA ARG A 785 -20.81 -6.22 -8.44
C ARG A 785 -20.46 -7.27 -7.42
N GLU A 786 -21.21 -8.36 -7.43
CA GLU A 786 -21.00 -9.45 -6.50
C GLU A 786 -19.62 -10.08 -6.73
N PRO A 787 -18.91 -10.53 -5.68
CA PRO A 787 -17.62 -11.20 -5.80
C PRO A 787 -17.63 -12.33 -6.83
N ILE A 788 -16.46 -12.67 -7.37
CA ILE A 788 -16.35 -13.72 -8.40
C ILE A 788 -16.84 -15.06 -7.84
N TYR A 789 -16.40 -15.41 -6.65
CA TYR A 789 -16.90 -16.55 -5.90
C TYR A 789 -17.78 -16.06 -4.76
N THR A 790 -19.07 -16.40 -4.79
CA THR A 790 -20.06 -16.00 -3.79
C THR A 790 -20.94 -17.17 -3.36
N PRO A 791 -21.30 -17.29 -2.06
CA PRO A 791 -22.29 -18.26 -1.63
C PRO A 791 -23.72 -17.77 -1.90
N ARG A 792 -23.90 -16.50 -2.26
CA ARG A 792 -25.18 -15.86 -2.56
C ARG A 792 -25.46 -15.92 -4.06
N THR A 793 -25.69 -17.13 -4.57
CA THR A 793 -25.97 -17.35 -5.99
C THR A 793 -27.28 -16.69 -6.45
N ASP A 794 -28.15 -16.30 -5.50
CA ASP A 794 -29.33 -15.47 -5.73
C ASP A 794 -29.00 -14.01 -6.12
N LEU A 795 -27.77 -13.55 -5.86
CA LEU A 795 -27.30 -12.20 -6.21
C LEU A 795 -26.57 -12.13 -7.55
N ILE A 796 -26.44 -13.24 -8.28
CA ILE A 796 -25.82 -13.27 -9.61
C ILE A 796 -26.83 -13.81 -10.64
N PRO A 797 -26.65 -13.51 -11.94
CA PRO A 797 -27.52 -14.06 -12.97
C PRO A 797 -27.54 -15.59 -12.96
N THR A 798 -28.66 -16.18 -13.38
CA THR A 798 -28.71 -17.59 -13.77
C THR A 798 -27.83 -17.87 -15.00
N PRO A 799 -27.44 -19.12 -15.26
CA PRO A 799 -26.65 -19.47 -16.45
C PRO A 799 -27.29 -18.98 -17.78
N ASP A 800 -28.60 -19.11 -17.93
CA ASP A 800 -29.32 -18.65 -19.13
C ASP A 800 -29.29 -17.13 -19.28
N GLN A 801 -29.51 -16.39 -18.19
CA GLN A 801 -29.39 -14.94 -18.19
C GLN A 801 -27.96 -14.48 -18.50
N ALA A 802 -26.94 -15.17 -17.95
CA ALA A 802 -25.55 -14.88 -18.24
C ALA A 802 -25.18 -15.16 -19.70
N ALA A 803 -25.75 -16.20 -20.32
CA ALA A 803 -25.57 -16.48 -21.74
C ALA A 803 -26.14 -15.36 -22.63
N VAL A 804 -27.32 -14.83 -22.30
CA VAL A 804 -27.89 -13.64 -22.95
C VAL A 804 -26.97 -12.44 -22.78
N MET A 805 -26.48 -12.20 -21.57
CA MET A 805 -25.53 -11.12 -21.31
C MET A 805 -24.22 -11.28 -22.10
N ALA A 806 -23.71 -12.51 -22.25
CA ALA A 806 -22.48 -12.77 -23.01
C ALA A 806 -22.67 -12.54 -24.52
N ALA A 807 -23.85 -12.86 -25.06
CA ALA A 807 -24.17 -12.72 -26.48
C ALA A 807 -24.43 -11.27 -26.90
N ASP A 808 -25.05 -10.44 -26.03
CA ASP A 808 -25.32 -9.04 -26.31
C ASP A 808 -24.62 -8.11 -25.30
N PRO A 809 -23.61 -7.32 -25.73
CA PRO A 809 -22.94 -6.32 -24.90
C PRO A 809 -23.88 -5.25 -24.32
N LYS A 810 -25.06 -5.03 -24.91
CA LYS A 810 -26.05 -4.05 -24.47
C LYS A 810 -27.10 -4.63 -23.53
N ALA A 811 -27.16 -5.95 -23.36
CA ALA A 811 -28.10 -6.58 -22.45
C ALA A 811 -27.91 -6.03 -21.01
N PRO A 812 -29.00 -5.58 -20.36
CA PRO A 812 -28.94 -5.10 -19.00
C PRO A 812 -28.70 -6.25 -18.02
N ALA A 813 -28.21 -5.93 -16.81
CA ALA A 813 -28.17 -6.89 -15.72
C ALA A 813 -29.60 -7.28 -15.30
N PRO A 814 -29.88 -8.57 -15.01
CA PRO A 814 -31.16 -8.99 -14.47
C PRO A 814 -31.49 -8.28 -13.15
N THR A 815 -32.75 -7.91 -12.96
CA THR A 815 -33.24 -7.24 -11.75
C THR A 815 -32.90 -8.03 -10.48
N GLY A 816 -32.41 -7.34 -9.45
CA GLY A 816 -32.05 -7.95 -8.17
C GLY A 816 -30.71 -8.69 -8.14
N THR A 817 -29.99 -8.73 -9.28
CA THR A 817 -28.67 -9.34 -9.43
C THR A 817 -27.57 -8.31 -9.68
N TYR A 818 -26.33 -8.69 -9.39
CA TYR A 818 -25.14 -7.85 -9.46
C TYR A 818 -24.00 -8.54 -10.19
N PRO A 819 -24.15 -8.82 -11.50
CA PRO A 819 -23.12 -9.50 -12.28
C PRO A 819 -21.80 -8.72 -12.30
N THR A 820 -20.70 -9.47 -12.36
CA THR A 820 -19.40 -8.90 -12.68
C THR A 820 -19.32 -8.49 -14.17
N LEU A 821 -18.19 -7.92 -14.59
CA LEU A 821 -17.98 -7.52 -15.98
C LEU A 821 -17.78 -8.73 -16.91
N ARG A 822 -18.08 -8.53 -18.20
CA ARG A 822 -17.86 -9.53 -19.25
C ARG A 822 -16.38 -9.82 -19.44
N ASP A 823 -16.10 -11.00 -19.96
CA ASP A 823 -14.75 -11.44 -20.29
C ASP A 823 -14.14 -10.55 -21.37
N ARG A 824 -12.84 -10.27 -21.23
CA ARG A 824 -12.07 -9.44 -22.15
C ARG A 824 -10.59 -9.79 -22.11
N ARG A 825 -9.79 -9.10 -22.91
CA ARG A 825 -8.32 -9.08 -22.75
C ARG A 825 -7.89 -7.72 -22.21
N GLY A 826 -6.80 -7.69 -21.46
CA GLY A 826 -6.18 -6.47 -20.94
C GLY A 826 -4.83 -6.77 -20.33
N PHE A 827 -3.91 -5.80 -20.36
CA PHE A 827 -2.51 -5.98 -19.95
C PHE A 827 -1.89 -7.27 -20.51
N ARG A 828 -2.14 -7.53 -21.80
CA ARG A 828 -1.62 -8.64 -22.59
C ARG A 828 -2.07 -10.05 -22.18
N VAL A 829 -3.05 -10.19 -21.27
CA VAL A 829 -3.59 -11.49 -20.83
C VAL A 829 -5.13 -11.49 -20.75
N PRO A 830 -5.80 -12.66 -20.70
CA PRO A 830 -7.24 -12.74 -20.50
C PRO A 830 -7.67 -12.21 -19.12
N HIS A 831 -8.80 -11.49 -19.09
CA HIS A 831 -9.51 -11.05 -17.89
C HIS A 831 -10.92 -11.65 -17.95
N LEU A 832 -11.19 -12.59 -17.05
CA LEU A 832 -12.38 -13.44 -17.11
C LEU A 832 -13.25 -13.11 -15.91
N GLY A 833 -14.36 -12.42 -16.15
CA GLY A 833 -15.26 -11.98 -15.10
C GLY A 833 -16.48 -12.88 -15.07
N LEU A 834 -17.42 -12.63 -15.97
CA LEU A 834 -18.73 -13.27 -15.99
C LEU A 834 -18.63 -14.80 -16.09
N SER A 835 -17.75 -15.34 -16.95
CA SER A 835 -17.62 -16.79 -17.11
C SER A 835 -17.11 -17.50 -15.84
N VAL A 836 -16.20 -16.85 -15.10
CA VAL A 836 -15.70 -17.38 -13.83
C VAL A 836 -16.74 -17.22 -12.73
N GLN A 837 -17.44 -16.07 -12.68
CA GLN A 837 -18.49 -15.84 -11.68
C GLN A 837 -19.59 -16.90 -11.73
N MET A 838 -19.97 -17.34 -12.93
CA MET A 838 -21.00 -18.37 -13.12
C MET A 838 -20.62 -19.73 -12.53
N ARG A 839 -19.34 -19.99 -12.28
CA ARG A 839 -18.90 -21.22 -11.59
C ARG A 839 -19.42 -21.29 -10.15
N SER A 840 -19.77 -20.15 -9.53
CA SER A 840 -20.37 -20.09 -8.20
C SER A 840 -21.62 -20.98 -8.07
N HIS A 841 -22.45 -21.09 -9.13
CA HIS A 841 -23.63 -21.97 -9.14
C HIS A 841 -23.27 -23.46 -8.94
N GLY A 842 -22.10 -23.88 -9.40
CA GLY A 842 -21.62 -25.26 -9.27
C GLY A 842 -20.83 -25.53 -7.98
N VAL A 843 -20.18 -24.51 -7.40
CA VAL A 843 -19.24 -24.72 -6.27
C VAL A 843 -19.77 -24.24 -4.92
N ALA A 844 -20.72 -23.30 -4.86
CA ALA A 844 -21.16 -22.69 -3.60
C ALA A 844 -21.73 -23.70 -2.59
N ARG A 845 -22.37 -24.77 -3.07
CA ARG A 845 -22.88 -25.86 -2.22
C ARG A 845 -21.75 -26.58 -1.48
N ASP A 846 -20.66 -26.86 -2.19
CA ASP A 846 -19.57 -27.70 -1.68
C ASP A 846 -18.51 -26.86 -0.93
N PHE A 847 -18.46 -25.55 -1.21
CA PHE A 847 -17.59 -24.54 -0.57
C PHE A 847 -18.44 -23.38 0.01
N PRO A 848 -19.21 -23.60 1.08
CA PRO A 848 -20.22 -22.64 1.54
C PRO A 848 -19.66 -21.49 2.40
N ILE A 849 -18.38 -21.53 2.79
CA ILE A 849 -17.79 -20.55 3.71
C ILE A 849 -17.05 -19.48 2.90
N ILE A 850 -17.32 -18.21 3.19
CA ILE A 850 -16.54 -17.10 2.63
C ILE A 850 -15.19 -17.07 3.33
N LEU A 851 -14.11 -17.25 2.57
CA LEU A 851 -12.75 -17.06 3.06
C LEU A 851 -12.28 -15.64 2.77
N THR A 852 -11.91 -14.91 3.81
CA THR A 852 -11.24 -13.61 3.71
C THR A 852 -9.84 -13.68 4.29
N SER A 853 -8.89 -12.94 3.71
CA SER A 853 -7.51 -12.94 4.17
C SER A 853 -7.10 -11.62 4.82
N GLY A 854 -6.05 -11.61 5.64
CA GLY A 854 -5.49 -10.35 6.15
C GLY A 854 -4.13 -10.50 6.81
N ARG A 855 -3.81 -9.55 7.66
CA ARG A 855 -2.49 -9.45 8.29
C ARG A 855 -2.54 -9.80 9.77
N LEU A 856 -1.36 -10.05 10.31
CA LEU A 856 -1.07 -10.10 11.75
C LEU A 856 -0.14 -8.95 12.11
N VAL A 857 -0.06 -8.58 13.40
CA VAL A 857 0.83 -7.49 13.84
C VAL A 857 2.29 -7.92 13.86
N GLU A 858 2.52 -9.22 14.02
CA GLU A 858 3.80 -9.87 14.20
C GLU A 858 4.56 -9.98 12.87
N TYR A 859 3.83 -10.13 11.76
CA TYR A 859 4.41 -10.39 10.44
C TYR A 859 4.13 -9.27 9.42
N GLU A 860 4.95 -9.24 8.37
CA GLU A 860 4.85 -8.26 7.29
C GLU A 860 5.13 -8.87 5.92
N GLY A 861 4.47 -8.36 4.89
CA GLY A 861 4.55 -8.91 3.53
C GLY A 861 4.13 -10.38 3.48
N GLY A 862 4.91 -11.19 2.78
CA GLY A 862 4.81 -12.65 2.78
C GLY A 862 5.43 -13.33 4.01
N GLY A 863 5.95 -12.56 4.97
CA GLY A 863 6.57 -13.04 6.21
C GLY A 863 8.03 -13.47 6.08
N GLU A 864 8.69 -13.27 4.95
CA GLU A 864 10.05 -13.79 4.68
C GLU A 864 11.09 -13.28 5.70
N GLU A 865 11.13 -11.97 5.93
CA GLU A 865 12.00 -11.35 6.94
C GLU A 865 11.50 -11.65 8.36
N THR A 866 10.19 -11.54 8.59
CA THR A 866 9.62 -11.46 9.94
C THR A 866 9.42 -12.82 10.60
N ARG A 867 9.22 -13.91 9.85
CA ARG A 867 9.22 -15.30 10.37
C ARG A 867 10.63 -15.81 10.66
N SER A 868 11.64 -15.15 10.10
CA SER A 868 13.06 -15.41 10.36
C SER A 868 13.56 -14.67 11.60
N ASN A 869 12.76 -13.76 12.15
CA ASN A 869 13.05 -13.02 13.37
C ASN A 869 12.59 -13.81 14.61
N PRO A 870 13.48 -14.14 15.56
CA PRO A 870 13.14 -15.00 16.69
C PRO A 870 12.06 -14.42 17.61
N TRP A 871 12.03 -13.11 17.81
CA TRP A 871 11.08 -12.48 18.73
C TRP A 871 9.69 -12.35 18.12
N LEU A 872 9.60 -12.12 16.81
CA LEU A 872 8.31 -12.11 16.12
C LEU A 872 7.76 -13.54 15.98
N ALA A 873 8.65 -14.50 15.71
CA ALA A 873 8.32 -15.93 15.68
C ALA A 873 7.77 -16.44 17.02
N GLU A 874 8.32 -15.98 18.15
CA GLU A 874 7.84 -16.31 19.49
C GLU A 874 6.38 -15.89 19.70
N LEU A 875 5.98 -14.73 19.16
CA LEU A 875 4.63 -14.19 19.34
C LEU A 875 3.55 -14.93 18.53
N GLN A 876 3.92 -15.58 17.41
CA GLN A 876 2.97 -16.31 16.58
C GLN A 876 3.61 -17.52 15.89
N GLN A 877 3.52 -18.70 16.50
CA GLN A 877 4.23 -19.89 16.02
C GLN A 877 3.47 -20.70 14.96
N ASP A 878 2.15 -20.62 14.95
CA ASP A 878 1.32 -21.45 14.08
C ASP A 878 0.62 -20.63 13.00
N MET A 879 0.52 -21.21 11.80
CA MET A 879 -0.45 -20.78 10.81
C MET A 879 -1.85 -21.27 11.20
N PHE A 880 -2.87 -20.41 11.10
CA PHE A 880 -4.22 -20.71 11.57
C PHE A 880 -5.34 -20.20 10.66
N ILE A 881 -6.56 -20.69 10.91
CA ILE A 881 -7.82 -20.21 10.36
C ILE A 881 -8.80 -19.86 11.50
N GLU A 882 -9.36 -18.67 11.46
CA GLU A 882 -10.46 -18.26 12.36
C GLU A 882 -11.78 -18.83 11.86
N ILE A 883 -12.49 -19.56 12.72
CA ILE A 883 -13.76 -20.22 12.41
C ILE A 883 -14.80 -19.83 13.45
N ASN A 884 -16.01 -19.49 13.01
CA ASN A 884 -17.12 -19.23 13.91
C ASN A 884 -17.50 -20.51 14.71
N PRO A 885 -17.87 -20.42 16.00
CA PRO A 885 -18.21 -21.59 16.81
C PRO A 885 -19.31 -22.48 16.21
N ALA A 886 -20.34 -21.88 15.59
CA ALA A 886 -21.41 -22.66 14.95
C ALA A 886 -20.90 -23.43 13.73
N ASP A 887 -20.04 -22.82 12.92
CA ASP A 887 -19.47 -23.47 11.73
C ASP A 887 -18.47 -24.56 12.08
N ALA A 888 -17.71 -24.39 13.17
CA ALA A 888 -16.80 -25.39 13.70
C ALA A 888 -17.58 -26.59 14.29
N SER A 889 -18.61 -26.33 15.09
CA SER A 889 -19.47 -27.37 15.67
C SER A 889 -20.18 -28.19 14.59
N ALA A 890 -20.69 -27.56 13.54
CA ALA A 890 -21.33 -28.25 12.42
C ALA A 890 -20.37 -29.16 11.63
N ARG A 891 -19.06 -29.00 11.82
CA ARG A 891 -17.98 -29.74 11.14
C ARG A 891 -17.19 -30.64 12.09
N GLY A 892 -17.57 -30.73 13.36
CA GLY A 892 -16.84 -31.51 14.38
C GLY A 892 -15.40 -31.03 14.59
N ILE A 893 -15.13 -29.73 14.43
CA ILE A 893 -13.79 -29.15 14.58
C ILE A 893 -13.64 -28.58 15.99
N THR A 894 -12.54 -28.92 16.66
CA THR A 894 -12.16 -28.36 17.95
C THR A 894 -11.04 -27.33 17.84
N ASN A 895 -10.89 -26.46 18.84
CA ASN A 895 -9.86 -25.43 18.84
C ASN A 895 -8.45 -26.06 18.81
N ALA A 896 -7.51 -25.42 18.11
CA ALA A 896 -6.12 -25.86 17.89
C ALA A 896 -5.95 -27.24 17.19
N GLN A 897 -7.03 -27.83 16.68
CA GLN A 897 -6.97 -29.01 15.81
C GLN A 897 -6.37 -28.62 14.45
N TYR A 898 -5.61 -29.51 13.82
CA TYR A 898 -5.28 -29.33 12.41
C TYR A 898 -6.51 -29.56 11.53
N VAL A 899 -6.69 -28.70 10.54
CA VAL A 899 -7.77 -28.77 9.56
C VAL A 899 -7.21 -28.60 8.15
N TRP A 900 -7.88 -29.23 7.19
CA TRP A 900 -7.74 -28.91 5.77
C TRP A 900 -8.69 -27.78 5.40
N VAL A 901 -8.14 -26.74 4.79
CA VAL A 901 -8.91 -25.71 4.09
C VAL A 901 -8.76 -25.96 2.60
N LEU A 902 -9.87 -26.23 1.92
CA LEU A 902 -9.94 -26.56 0.50
C LEU A 902 -10.42 -25.33 -0.27
N GLY A 903 -9.71 -24.98 -1.34
CA GLY A 903 -10.14 -23.96 -2.31
C GLY A 903 -10.96 -24.57 -3.45
N PRO A 904 -11.83 -23.78 -4.11
CA PRO A 904 -12.72 -24.28 -5.16
C PRO A 904 -12.02 -24.47 -6.51
N GLU A 905 -10.76 -24.04 -6.63
CA GLU A 905 -9.96 -24.16 -7.84
C GLU A 905 -8.71 -25.03 -7.62
N SER A 906 -8.24 -25.63 -8.71
CA SER A 906 -6.94 -26.31 -8.80
C SER A 906 -6.70 -27.44 -7.78
N ASN A 907 -7.78 -28.02 -7.21
CA ASN A 907 -7.71 -28.97 -6.09
C ASN A 907 -6.83 -28.46 -4.93
N SER A 908 -6.76 -27.14 -4.78
CA SER A 908 -5.90 -26.49 -3.80
C SER A 908 -6.35 -26.81 -2.37
N ARG A 909 -5.38 -27.08 -1.51
CA ARG A 909 -5.61 -27.33 -0.08
C ARG A 909 -4.46 -26.80 0.74
N ILE A 910 -4.74 -26.42 1.98
CA ILE A 910 -3.73 -26.04 2.97
C ILE A 910 -4.04 -26.66 4.32
N LYS A 911 -3.00 -27.03 5.08
CA LYS A 911 -3.09 -27.60 6.42
C LYS A 911 -2.74 -26.55 7.46
N VAL A 912 -3.69 -26.21 8.33
CA VAL A 912 -3.53 -25.11 9.32
C VAL A 912 -4.20 -25.45 10.65
N LYS A 913 -3.89 -24.69 11.70
CA LYS A 913 -4.56 -24.81 13.01
C LYS A 913 -5.92 -24.11 13.01
N ALA A 914 -6.95 -24.76 13.55
CA ALA A 914 -8.24 -24.12 13.79
C ALA A 914 -8.17 -23.17 15.00
N MET A 915 -8.68 -21.95 14.84
CA MET A 915 -8.91 -20.99 15.91
C MET A 915 -10.42 -20.70 15.98
N ILE A 916 -11.09 -21.26 16.98
CA ILE A 916 -12.55 -21.08 17.14
C ILE A 916 -12.82 -19.75 17.85
N THR A 917 -13.57 -18.85 17.22
CA THR A 917 -13.77 -17.49 17.75
C THR A 917 -15.02 -16.79 17.21
N ASP A 918 -15.72 -16.03 18.06
CA ASP A 918 -16.86 -15.16 17.67
C ASP A 918 -16.47 -13.89 16.91
N ARG A 919 -15.15 -13.67 16.70
CA ARG A 919 -14.66 -12.52 15.95
C ARG A 919 -15.13 -12.54 14.50
N VAL A 920 -15.24 -13.73 13.89
CA VAL A 920 -15.79 -13.92 12.54
C VAL A 920 -17.28 -14.27 12.61
N GLY A 921 -18.07 -13.74 11.67
CA GLY A 921 -19.49 -14.08 11.54
C GLY A 921 -19.70 -15.51 11.03
N LYS A 922 -20.88 -16.08 11.28
CA LYS A 922 -21.29 -17.37 10.70
C LYS A 922 -21.20 -17.32 9.17
N GLY A 923 -20.68 -18.37 8.55
CA GLY A 923 -20.45 -18.46 7.12
C GLY A 923 -19.20 -17.73 6.63
N VAL A 924 -18.38 -17.17 7.54
CA VAL A 924 -17.15 -16.43 7.20
C VAL A 924 -15.99 -17.00 8.00
N ALA A 925 -14.86 -17.22 7.32
CA ALA A 925 -13.59 -17.60 7.93
C ALA A 925 -12.49 -16.60 7.55
N PHE A 926 -11.46 -16.53 8.39
CA PHE A 926 -10.31 -15.66 8.15
C PHE A 926 -8.98 -16.37 8.24
N MET A 927 -8.05 -16.01 7.34
CA MET A 927 -6.68 -16.52 7.38
C MET A 927 -5.64 -15.42 7.12
N PRO A 928 -4.52 -15.41 7.87
CA PRO A 928 -3.37 -14.62 7.47
C PRO A 928 -2.68 -15.22 6.23
N TYR A 929 -1.89 -14.43 5.50
CA TYR A 929 -1.15 -14.91 4.31
C TYR A 929 0.39 -14.84 4.47
N HIS A 930 0.86 -14.62 5.70
CA HIS A 930 2.28 -14.35 6.01
C HIS A 930 3.19 -15.60 6.03
N PHE A 931 2.69 -16.78 5.67
CA PHE A 931 3.38 -18.03 5.95
C PHE A 931 3.90 -18.70 4.68
N GLY A 932 4.97 -19.48 4.84
CA GLY A 932 5.63 -20.26 3.79
C GLY A 932 6.49 -21.36 4.40
N GLY A 933 7.05 -22.23 3.56
CA GLY A 933 7.83 -23.39 3.97
C GLY A 933 7.01 -24.65 4.20
N TRP A 934 5.68 -24.60 4.11
CA TRP A 934 4.84 -25.75 3.80
C TRP A 934 4.18 -25.57 2.42
N TRP A 935 3.85 -26.67 1.75
CA TRP A 935 3.12 -26.67 0.48
C TRP A 935 2.11 -27.82 0.43
N GLN A 936 0.82 -27.47 0.48
CA GLN A 936 -0.31 -28.41 0.49
C GLN A 936 -0.18 -29.53 1.55
N GLY A 937 0.28 -29.15 2.74
CA GLY A 937 0.54 -30.01 3.90
C GLY A 937 1.91 -30.71 3.92
N GLU A 938 2.74 -30.55 2.90
CA GLU A 938 4.10 -31.06 2.86
C GLU A 938 5.08 -30.05 3.49
N ASP A 939 6.00 -30.54 4.33
CA ASP A 939 7.09 -29.74 4.87
C ASP A 939 8.15 -29.49 3.78
N ARG A 940 8.48 -28.23 3.53
CA ARG A 940 9.45 -27.78 2.52
C ARG A 940 10.73 -27.21 3.12
N ARG A 941 11.01 -27.45 4.41
CA ARG A 941 12.22 -26.95 5.08
C ARG A 941 13.51 -27.34 4.34
N SER A 942 13.58 -28.56 3.81
CA SER A 942 14.76 -29.06 3.08
C SER A 942 15.03 -28.34 1.76
N PHE A 943 14.08 -27.57 1.23
CA PHE A 943 14.25 -26.82 -0.01
C PHE A 943 14.95 -25.47 0.21
N TYR A 944 15.04 -25.01 1.45
CA TYR A 944 15.81 -23.82 1.79
C TYR A 944 17.31 -24.11 1.79
N PRO A 945 18.16 -23.11 1.47
CA PRO A 945 19.59 -23.23 1.73
C PRO A 945 19.85 -23.55 3.21
N PRO A 946 20.82 -24.43 3.53
CA PRO A 946 21.08 -24.86 4.90
C PRO A 946 21.23 -23.69 5.88
N GLY A 947 20.46 -23.71 6.95
CA GLY A 947 20.49 -22.71 8.03
C GLY A 947 19.71 -21.41 7.74
N THR A 948 19.12 -21.26 6.56
CA THR A 948 18.38 -20.04 6.17
C THR A 948 16.85 -20.18 6.24
N ASP A 949 16.36 -21.37 6.61
CA ASP A 949 14.93 -21.60 6.79
C ASP A 949 14.34 -20.69 7.90
N PRO A 950 13.13 -20.17 7.70
CA PRO A 950 12.47 -19.35 8.72
C PRO A 950 12.16 -20.18 9.96
N ILE A 951 12.10 -19.52 11.12
CA ILE A 951 11.84 -20.16 12.41
C ILE A 951 10.42 -20.73 12.43
N VAL A 952 9.47 -19.96 11.90
CA VAL A 952 8.05 -20.35 11.78
C VAL A 952 7.72 -20.73 10.34
N LEU A 953 7.21 -21.95 10.16
CA LEU A 953 6.73 -22.47 8.89
C LEU A 953 5.19 -22.49 8.84
N GLY A 954 4.65 -22.55 7.64
CA GLY A 954 3.22 -22.73 7.41
C GLY A 954 2.88 -22.48 5.95
N GLU A 955 1.59 -22.32 5.67
CA GLU A 955 1.09 -22.12 4.31
C GLU A 955 0.41 -20.76 4.17
N SER A 956 0.62 -20.09 3.05
CA SER A 956 -0.12 -18.85 2.74
C SER A 956 -1.56 -19.17 2.39
N ALA A 957 -2.50 -18.35 2.89
CA ALA A 957 -3.89 -18.38 2.46
C ALA A 957 -4.04 -18.23 0.94
N ASN A 958 -3.06 -17.61 0.26
CA ASN A 958 -3.10 -17.43 -1.19
C ASN A 958 -2.97 -18.73 -2.00
N THR A 959 -2.62 -19.84 -1.36
CA THR A 959 -2.64 -21.16 -1.98
C THR A 959 -4.05 -21.57 -2.41
N VAL A 960 -5.07 -21.19 -1.64
CA VAL A 960 -6.49 -21.52 -1.89
C VAL A 960 -7.30 -20.32 -2.39
N THR A 961 -6.67 -19.17 -2.62
CA THR A 961 -7.35 -18.05 -3.26
C THR A 961 -7.42 -18.24 -4.78
N THR A 962 -8.51 -17.75 -5.34
CA THR A 962 -8.99 -18.12 -6.67
C THR A 962 -8.71 -17.05 -7.71
N TYR A 963 -9.12 -17.32 -8.94
CA TYR A 963 -9.25 -16.31 -9.98
C TYR A 963 -10.22 -15.20 -9.56
N GLY A 964 -9.82 -13.95 -9.83
CA GLY A 964 -10.64 -12.75 -9.61
C GLY A 964 -9.75 -11.52 -9.62
N TYR A 965 -10.04 -10.56 -10.49
CA TYR A 965 -9.19 -9.38 -10.69
C TYR A 965 -10.01 -8.11 -10.93
N ASP A 966 -9.60 -7.01 -10.31
CA ASP A 966 -10.11 -5.67 -10.62
C ASP A 966 -9.90 -5.37 -12.12
N PRO A 967 -10.93 -4.87 -12.82
CA PRO A 967 -10.85 -4.70 -14.27
C PRO A 967 -9.85 -3.62 -14.68
N VAL A 968 -9.62 -2.59 -13.85
CA VAL A 968 -8.78 -1.45 -14.22
C VAL A 968 -7.30 -1.76 -14.02
N THR A 969 -6.97 -2.53 -12.98
CA THR A 969 -5.59 -2.68 -12.50
C THR A 969 -5.12 -4.12 -12.45
N PHE A 970 -6.02 -5.09 -12.63
CA PHE A 970 -5.75 -6.51 -12.46
C PHE A 970 -5.22 -6.85 -11.05
N MET A 971 -5.56 -6.00 -10.08
CA MET A 971 -5.42 -6.30 -8.66
C MET A 971 -6.26 -7.52 -8.33
N GLN A 972 -5.66 -8.49 -7.66
CA GLN A 972 -6.29 -9.75 -7.29
C GLN A 972 -7.35 -9.63 -6.18
N GLU A 973 -8.35 -10.51 -6.22
CA GLU A 973 -9.40 -10.65 -5.20
C GLU A 973 -8.99 -11.69 -4.13
N THR A 974 -8.28 -11.23 -3.09
CA THR A 974 -7.88 -12.08 -1.94
C THR A 974 -8.72 -11.86 -0.69
N LYS A 975 -9.65 -10.88 -0.73
CA LYS A 975 -10.50 -10.55 0.42
C LYS A 975 -11.84 -11.27 0.40
N VAL A 976 -12.19 -11.92 -0.71
CA VAL A 976 -13.44 -12.66 -0.84
C VAL A 976 -13.21 -13.83 -1.79
N THR A 977 -13.35 -15.04 -1.27
CA THR A 977 -13.50 -16.25 -2.07
C THR A 977 -14.27 -17.27 -1.26
N LEU A 978 -14.45 -18.48 -1.76
CA LEU A 978 -15.11 -19.58 -1.07
C LEU A 978 -14.09 -20.61 -0.58
N CYS A 979 -14.42 -21.30 0.51
CA CYS A 979 -13.65 -22.45 0.97
C CYS A 979 -14.55 -23.52 1.61
N GLN A 980 -13.95 -24.70 1.80
CA GLN A 980 -14.46 -25.76 2.65
C GLN A 980 -13.43 -26.08 3.73
N ILE A 981 -13.89 -26.36 4.95
CA ILE A 981 -13.03 -26.68 6.09
C ILE A 981 -13.39 -28.06 6.60
N ARG A 982 -12.39 -28.92 6.80
CA ARG A 982 -12.56 -30.30 7.30
C ARG A 982 -11.45 -30.63 8.29
N SER A 983 -11.71 -31.53 9.23
CA SER A 983 -10.68 -32.13 10.08
C SER A 983 -9.55 -32.73 9.22
N ALA A 984 -8.29 -32.52 9.64
CA ALA A 984 -7.10 -32.91 8.87
C ALA A 984 -6.72 -34.38 8.96
#